data_AF-A0A3M7NQZ7-F1
#
_entry.id   AF-A0A3M7NQZ7-F1
#
_cell.length_a   1.000
_cell.length_b   1.000
_cell.length_c   1.000
_cell.angle_alpha   90.00
_cell.angle_beta   90.00
_cell.angle_gamma   90.00
#
_symmetry.space_group_name_H-M   'P 1'
#
loop_
_entity.id
_entity.type
_entity.pdbx_description
1 polymer ?
#
loop_
_entity_poly.entity_id
_entity_poly.type
_entity_poly.pdbx_seq_one_letter_code
_entity_poly.pdbx_strand_id
1 'polypeptide(L)'
;MVETPTHDSQPTASACLHSLHQQVDSFIESASPQQLDALESFLGAKPVNTHLQDLYDLQQQVASFFLSAPSQQLDALRLFLTTQPVPMSKTTDIIVIPPADEVDIRLGHARRLQHIIREENEQDNWQFTASHLSAILVMPMDILSDVASSDRLLGFFHADIALQLAADLSYECKYLTSNPFFIWSYQPLLSGQIFEVNFDGKDSKEDAEKMKNMVDLQWALIVMVSIAGAADPPELDDSDDDDSNGGAMEVDPGTMYDDGKVQQVSTILAGESVGFPHNHDKWSREDNYESTSQDAGLPFIIDVWSLGTIPVMFAISLDHRKDLKDSWAEVEDRDGVRLSWNVLASTRMEASRLIVPISALLTPIKELNKPLLQYEPVVCKPPCRAVLNPFCNVDVRAKIWICPFCLQRNVLPRHYADISAENVPPEMHGMNTTVEYQLARPAPAPPIFMFVVDTCQEEESLQALKDTLVMSLSLLPPNTLVGLVTFGTNVAVHEIGYTECQKAYVFRGSKDYTAKQVQEMLGLAAAGLRPNIPPQQGRPPPPMGAASRFLLPVQQAEFQITNALEQMRKDPWPVANDRRPLRCTGVAVSVAVGLLETSFQNAGTRIMLFAGGPPTEGPGMVVGPELREPIRSHHDIDRDNVKYFKKALKFYDNLSKRTAHNGHIIDIFAGCLDQVGLLEMKGLANSTGGHIILTDSFTSSQFKQSYIRVFDKDDNDNLLMGFNASLEAITTKELKVTGLIGHAVSLNKKSSCVGETECGIGGTSSWKMCGIDPTSSYGIYFEVANQGGPTPMQQGPQKGMMQFLTYYQHSSGQYHLRVTTVARNLSGPAGDPALAQSFDQEAAAVLMARIAVFKAEVDDGPDVLRWVDRMLIRLCSKFADYRKDDPTSFRLDKNFTLYPQFMFHLRRSQFLQVFNNSPDETAFYRHVLNHEYVGDSLIMIQPTLDSYALDQDGGQPVLLDSASIQPQTVLLLDTFFQILIFHGETMAEWRKAGYQDQEGYENFKAVLDAPKEDARELVQDRFPLPRFIICDAGGSQARFLLSKLNPSTTHATSGGYGGVSQSAQTIFTDDVSLQTFMDHLMKLPFALAMPPKVDPNEVKIIHLRATGGEVGASATLAPKIGPLGLSPKKVGEDIAKATGDWKGLRVTVRLTIQNRQAAVSVVPSASSLVIRALKEPPRDRKKEKNIKHSKSIPLDEIIEIAKTMRAANKSLARELKGSVLEILGTAFSVGCQVDGRSPKDVSDDIKAGNIDIPDE
;
A
#
# COMPACT_ATOMS: atom_id res chain seq x y z
N MET A 1 -36.58 41.85 0.41
CA MET A 1 -37.62 41.38 -0.55
C MET A 1 -38.47 40.24 -0.03
N VAL A 2 -37.93 39.22 0.66
CA VAL A 2 -38.74 38.09 1.17
C VAL A 2 -39.61 38.45 2.39
N GLU A 3 -39.24 39.48 3.15
CA GLU A 3 -39.94 39.90 4.38
C GLU A 3 -40.55 41.31 4.30
N THR A 4 -41.70 41.46 3.63
CA THR A 4 -42.63 42.58 3.90
C THR A 4 -44.08 42.12 3.67
N PRO A 5 -44.85 41.83 4.73
CA PRO A 5 -46.27 41.57 4.63
C PRO A 5 -47.07 42.87 4.89
N THR A 6 -47.64 43.49 3.85
CA THR A 6 -48.93 44.22 3.92
C THR A 6 -49.39 44.69 2.54
N HIS A 7 -50.71 44.91 2.43
CA HIS A 7 -51.37 45.48 1.26
C HIS A 7 -50.98 46.96 1.02
N ASP A 8 -51.19 47.39 -0.23
CA ASP A 8 -51.32 48.80 -0.66
C ASP A 8 -50.05 49.68 -0.64
N SER A 9 -48.92 49.15 -1.13
CA SER A 9 -48.13 49.80 -2.20
C SER A 9 -46.94 48.91 -2.59
N GLN A 10 -46.74 48.65 -3.88
CA GLN A 10 -45.56 47.93 -4.33
C GLN A 10 -44.32 48.85 -4.24
N PRO A 11 -43.28 48.51 -3.47
CA PRO A 11 -41.97 49.10 -3.70
C PRO A 11 -41.47 48.59 -5.05
N THR A 12 -41.31 49.48 -6.03
CA THR A 12 -40.71 49.12 -7.31
C THR A 12 -39.28 48.62 -7.10
N ALA A 13 -38.77 47.75 -7.98
CA ALA A 13 -37.38 47.26 -7.87
C ALA A 13 -36.35 48.40 -7.77
N SER A 14 -36.64 49.54 -8.41
CA SER A 14 -35.92 50.80 -8.29
C SER A 14 -35.80 51.31 -6.84
N ALA A 15 -36.85 51.20 -6.01
CA ALA A 15 -36.79 51.64 -4.60
C ALA A 15 -35.92 50.71 -3.74
N CYS A 16 -35.91 49.40 -4.00
CA CYS A 16 -35.01 48.47 -3.32
C CYS A 16 -33.55 48.65 -3.76
N LEU A 17 -33.29 48.84 -5.06
CA LEU A 17 -31.95 49.20 -5.56
C LEU A 17 -31.49 50.53 -4.97
N HIS A 18 -32.33 51.57 -4.96
CA HIS A 18 -31.96 52.87 -4.41
C HIS A 18 -31.67 52.81 -2.90
N SER A 19 -32.38 51.95 -2.14
CA SER A 19 -32.08 51.67 -0.73
C SER A 19 -30.80 50.86 -0.53
N LEU A 20 -30.42 50.01 -1.49
CA LEU A 20 -29.20 49.21 -1.44
C LEU A 20 -27.97 50.04 -1.82
N HIS A 21 -28.09 50.88 -2.86
CA HIS A 21 -27.13 51.93 -3.21
C HIS A 21 -26.93 52.87 -2.01
N GLN A 22 -28.00 53.37 -1.38
CA GLN A 22 -27.88 54.17 -0.15
C GLN A 22 -27.15 53.45 0.99
N GLN A 23 -27.23 52.12 1.09
CA GLN A 23 -26.50 51.36 2.11
C GLN A 23 -25.03 51.15 1.74
N VAL A 24 -24.69 51.03 0.45
CA VAL A 24 -23.30 50.99 -0.04
C VAL A 24 -22.64 52.37 0.06
N ASP A 25 -23.34 53.43 -0.37
CA ASP A 25 -22.89 54.81 -0.26
C ASP A 25 -22.78 55.24 1.22
N SER A 26 -23.73 54.83 2.08
CA SER A 26 -23.62 55.03 3.53
C SER A 26 -22.51 54.21 4.17
N PHE A 27 -22.20 53.02 3.63
CA PHE A 27 -21.02 52.24 4.04
C PHE A 27 -19.73 52.91 3.60
N ILE A 28 -19.75 53.79 2.59
CA ILE A 28 -18.64 54.71 2.24
C ILE A 28 -18.62 55.93 3.18
N GLU A 29 -19.76 56.52 3.53
CA GLU A 29 -19.83 57.55 4.60
C GLU A 29 -19.44 56.99 6.00
N SER A 30 -19.45 55.67 6.17
CA SER A 30 -18.90 54.96 7.34
C SER A 30 -17.65 54.13 7.01
N ALA A 31 -17.02 54.33 5.85
CA ALA A 31 -15.71 53.79 5.52
C ALA A 31 -14.62 54.79 5.90
N SER A 32 -13.38 54.36 5.76
CA SER A 32 -12.32 54.85 6.62
C SER A 32 -10.95 54.52 6.02
N PRO A 33 -9.98 55.44 6.11
CA PRO A 33 -8.10 54.91 5.87
C PRO A 33 -7.75 53.41 5.79
N GLN A 34 -7.16 52.79 6.81
CA GLN A 34 -6.78 51.37 6.79
C GLN A 34 -7.84 50.33 6.36
N GLN A 35 -9.16 50.63 6.29
CA GLN A 35 -10.13 49.70 5.66
C GLN A 35 -10.19 49.82 4.14
N LEU A 36 -10.14 51.04 3.60
CA LEU A 36 -10.03 51.27 2.16
C LEU A 36 -8.67 50.82 1.66
N ASP A 37 -7.60 51.19 2.37
CA ASP A 37 -6.22 50.81 2.05
C ASP A 37 -6.06 49.26 2.01
N ALA A 38 -6.76 48.54 2.89
CA ALA A 38 -6.79 47.07 2.91
C ALA A 38 -7.64 46.47 1.78
N LEU A 39 -8.73 47.12 1.37
CA LEU A 39 -9.57 46.69 0.26
C LEU A 39 -8.83 46.83 -1.10
N GLU A 40 -8.11 47.93 -1.29
CA GLU A 40 -7.29 48.18 -2.49
C GLU A 40 -6.05 47.26 -2.55
N SER A 41 -5.46 46.94 -1.38
CA SER A 41 -4.40 45.92 -1.26
C SER A 41 -4.92 44.52 -1.61
N PHE A 42 -6.14 44.16 -1.19
CA PHE A 42 -6.77 42.86 -1.47
C PHE A 42 -7.21 42.71 -2.94
N LEU A 43 -7.59 43.80 -3.62
CA LEU A 43 -8.09 43.79 -5.00
C LEU A 43 -6.99 43.96 -6.07
N GLY A 44 -5.71 43.98 -5.69
CA GLY A 44 -4.60 44.07 -6.66
C GLY A 44 -4.38 45.49 -7.18
N ALA A 45 -4.24 46.44 -6.25
CA ALA A 45 -3.70 47.79 -6.49
C ALA A 45 -4.48 48.62 -7.53
N LYS A 46 -5.82 48.55 -7.49
CA LYS A 46 -6.73 49.46 -8.21
C LYS A 46 -7.71 50.12 -7.23
N PRO A 47 -8.08 51.40 -7.47
CA PRO A 47 -8.94 52.13 -6.56
C PRO A 47 -10.38 51.63 -6.58
N VAL A 48 -11.05 51.67 -5.44
CA VAL A 48 -12.41 51.10 -5.25
C VAL A 48 -13.43 51.69 -6.23
N ASN A 49 -13.27 52.95 -6.63
CA ASN A 49 -14.19 53.65 -7.55
C ASN A 49 -14.34 52.97 -8.93
N THR A 50 -13.32 52.27 -9.44
CA THR A 50 -13.46 51.53 -10.71
C THR A 50 -14.25 50.22 -10.56
N HIS A 51 -14.20 49.56 -9.40
CA HIS A 51 -14.93 48.30 -9.15
C HIS A 51 -16.34 48.50 -8.58
N LEU A 52 -16.66 49.69 -8.07
CA LEU A 52 -18.05 50.09 -7.78
C LEU A 52 -18.93 50.07 -9.04
N GLN A 53 -18.37 50.44 -10.20
CA GLN A 53 -19.09 50.38 -11.47
C GLN A 53 -19.41 48.94 -11.88
N ASP A 54 -18.44 48.02 -11.77
CA ASP A 54 -18.65 46.58 -12.04
C ASP A 54 -19.73 45.97 -11.12
N LEU A 55 -19.77 46.38 -9.85
CA LEU A 55 -20.78 45.94 -8.87
C LEU A 55 -22.17 46.52 -9.16
N TYR A 56 -22.26 47.78 -9.60
CA TYR A 56 -23.52 48.38 -10.03
C TYR A 56 -24.02 47.77 -11.34
N ASP A 57 -23.13 47.43 -12.28
CA ASP A 57 -23.48 46.73 -13.51
C ASP A 57 -23.91 45.28 -13.22
N LEU A 58 -23.27 44.58 -12.28
CA LEU A 58 -23.69 43.25 -11.82
C LEU A 58 -25.06 43.30 -11.10
N GLN A 59 -25.33 44.34 -10.30
CA GLN A 59 -26.66 44.56 -9.71
C GLN A 59 -27.71 44.85 -10.78
N GLN A 60 -27.39 45.62 -11.83
CA GLN A 60 -28.29 45.80 -12.97
C GLN A 60 -28.53 44.50 -13.74
N GLN A 61 -27.51 43.64 -13.91
CA GLN A 61 -27.68 42.33 -14.55
C GLN A 61 -28.61 41.43 -13.72
N VAL A 62 -28.41 41.31 -12.41
CA VAL A 62 -29.30 40.53 -11.52
C VAL A 62 -30.72 41.10 -11.51
N ALA A 63 -30.88 42.43 -11.47
CA ALA A 63 -32.19 43.06 -11.57
C ALA A 63 -32.85 42.81 -12.94
N SER A 64 -32.09 42.84 -14.03
CA SER A 64 -32.58 42.53 -15.38
C SER A 64 -33.02 41.06 -15.50
N PHE A 65 -32.32 40.13 -14.84
CA PHE A 65 -32.70 38.72 -14.75
C PHE A 65 -34.05 38.56 -14.03
N PHE A 66 -34.24 39.16 -12.85
CA PHE A 66 -35.53 39.12 -12.15
C PHE A 66 -36.67 39.85 -12.88
N LEU A 67 -36.37 40.82 -13.73
CA LEU A 67 -37.35 41.53 -14.57
C LEU A 67 -37.66 40.82 -15.91
N SER A 68 -36.84 39.87 -16.34
CA SER A 68 -37.01 39.12 -17.60
C SER A 68 -37.34 37.64 -17.42
N ALA A 69 -37.13 37.08 -16.23
CA ALA A 69 -37.42 35.68 -15.92
C ALA A 69 -38.93 35.36 -16.02
N PRO A 70 -39.33 34.27 -16.69
CA PRO A 70 -40.71 33.82 -16.73
C PRO A 70 -41.25 33.48 -15.33
N SER A 71 -42.51 33.83 -15.07
CA SER A 71 -43.16 33.63 -13.75
C SER A 71 -43.06 32.20 -13.22
N GLN A 72 -43.12 31.19 -14.09
CA GLN A 72 -42.98 29.78 -13.73
C GLN A 72 -41.63 29.43 -13.06
N GLN A 73 -40.53 30.10 -13.42
CA GLN A 73 -39.23 29.87 -12.78
C GLN A 73 -39.16 30.50 -11.37
N LEU A 74 -39.77 31.67 -11.19
CA LEU A 74 -39.88 32.33 -9.89
C LEU A 74 -40.81 31.55 -8.94
N ASP A 75 -41.90 30.97 -9.46
CA ASP A 75 -42.81 30.11 -8.68
C ASP A 75 -42.16 28.76 -8.31
N ALA A 76 -41.38 28.15 -9.21
CA ALA A 76 -40.63 26.92 -8.90
C ALA A 76 -39.59 27.13 -7.78
N LEU A 77 -38.86 28.25 -7.83
CA LEU A 77 -37.90 28.63 -6.78
C LEU A 77 -38.61 28.85 -5.44
N ARG A 78 -39.80 29.45 -5.45
CA ARG A 78 -40.63 29.68 -4.26
C ARG A 78 -41.19 28.38 -3.67
N LEU A 79 -41.58 27.42 -4.50
CA LEU A 79 -42.11 26.12 -4.08
C LEU A 79 -41.01 25.25 -3.45
N PHE A 80 -39.80 25.25 -4.03
CA PHE A 80 -38.63 24.56 -3.51
C PHE A 80 -38.28 25.01 -2.08
N LEU A 81 -38.29 26.33 -1.84
CA LEU A 81 -37.94 26.94 -0.54
C LEU A 81 -38.99 26.75 0.57
N THR A 82 -40.16 26.16 0.28
CA THR A 82 -41.30 26.12 1.22
C THR A 82 -41.83 24.71 1.55
N THR A 83 -41.23 23.64 1.04
CA THR A 83 -41.72 22.26 1.22
C THR A 83 -41.03 21.52 2.38
N GLN A 84 -41.80 20.88 3.29
CA GLN A 84 -41.26 20.07 4.41
C GLN A 84 -41.50 18.55 4.23
N PRO A 85 -40.64 17.67 4.80
CA PRO A 85 -40.71 16.22 4.61
C PRO A 85 -41.69 15.48 5.54
N VAL A 86 -42.19 14.32 5.09
CA VAL A 86 -43.17 13.46 5.78
C VAL A 86 -42.61 12.02 5.95
N PRO A 87 -42.80 11.33 7.10
CA PRO A 87 -42.22 10.00 7.35
C PRO A 87 -43.05 8.84 6.77
N MET A 88 -42.37 7.75 6.38
CA MET A 88 -42.99 6.51 5.88
C MET A 88 -43.17 5.43 6.96
N SER A 89 -44.19 4.59 6.78
CA SER A 89 -44.49 3.39 7.57
C SER A 89 -44.50 2.11 6.70
N LYS A 90 -44.47 0.93 7.33
CA LYS A 90 -44.26 -0.38 6.69
C LYS A 90 -45.54 -0.98 6.09
N THR A 91 -45.47 -1.58 4.89
CA THR A 91 -46.28 -2.75 4.47
C THR A 91 -45.67 -3.45 3.24
N THR A 92 -46.09 -4.69 2.94
CA THR A 92 -45.36 -5.65 2.08
C THR A 92 -46.13 -6.16 0.84
N ASP A 93 -45.36 -6.75 -0.09
CA ASP A 93 -45.66 -7.91 -0.96
C ASP A 93 -46.30 -7.80 -2.38
N ILE A 94 -45.91 -8.83 -3.16
CA ILE A 94 -46.32 -9.28 -4.52
C ILE A 94 -45.67 -8.52 -5.72
N ILE A 95 -45.41 -9.29 -6.80
CA ILE A 95 -44.86 -8.92 -8.11
C ILE A 95 -45.70 -9.65 -9.18
N VAL A 96 -45.92 -9.07 -10.36
CA VAL A 96 -46.45 -9.80 -11.53
C VAL A 96 -45.72 -9.37 -12.81
N ILE A 97 -45.25 -10.35 -13.60
CA ILE A 97 -44.65 -10.22 -14.93
C ILE A 97 -45.47 -11.13 -15.88
N PRO A 98 -45.80 -10.74 -17.12
CA PRO A 98 -46.53 -11.60 -18.04
C PRO A 98 -45.72 -12.86 -18.41
N PRO A 99 -46.39 -14.01 -18.67
CA PRO A 99 -45.73 -15.26 -18.99
C PRO A 99 -45.04 -15.21 -20.37
N ALA A 100 -44.00 -16.02 -20.54
CA ALA A 100 -43.04 -15.88 -21.65
C ALA A 100 -43.65 -16.07 -23.05
N ASP A 101 -44.71 -16.87 -23.16
CA ASP A 101 -45.50 -17.09 -24.38
C ASP A 101 -46.32 -15.86 -24.81
N GLU A 102 -46.61 -14.93 -23.90
CA GLU A 102 -47.29 -13.67 -24.20
C GLU A 102 -46.33 -12.59 -24.70
N VAL A 103 -45.03 -12.68 -24.36
CA VAL A 103 -44.00 -11.68 -24.67
C VAL A 103 -43.72 -11.60 -26.18
N ASP A 104 -43.62 -12.73 -26.88
CA ASP A 104 -43.39 -12.75 -28.33
C ASP A 104 -44.57 -12.15 -29.11
N ILE A 105 -45.80 -12.35 -28.62
CA ILE A 105 -47.00 -11.76 -29.22
C ILE A 105 -46.96 -10.23 -29.08
N ARG A 106 -46.62 -9.73 -27.88
CA ARG A 106 -46.47 -8.30 -27.58
C ARG A 106 -45.36 -7.64 -28.42
N LEU A 107 -44.22 -8.31 -28.59
CA LEU A 107 -43.14 -7.86 -29.47
C LEU A 107 -43.54 -7.89 -30.95
N GLY A 108 -44.39 -8.83 -31.37
CA GLY A 108 -45.01 -8.85 -32.70
C GLY A 108 -45.86 -7.61 -32.98
N HIS A 109 -46.73 -7.22 -32.03
CA HIS A 109 -47.51 -5.98 -32.13
C HIS A 109 -46.64 -4.72 -32.12
N ALA A 110 -45.58 -4.69 -31.29
CA ALA A 110 -44.62 -3.59 -31.26
C ALA A 110 -43.93 -3.39 -32.62
N ARG A 111 -43.38 -4.45 -33.23
CA ARG A 111 -42.73 -4.36 -34.56
C ARG A 111 -43.69 -3.86 -35.64
N ARG A 112 -44.96 -4.24 -35.58
CA ARG A 112 -45.98 -3.77 -36.52
C ARG A 112 -46.29 -2.28 -36.36
N LEU A 113 -46.40 -1.79 -35.13
CA LEU A 113 -46.52 -0.35 -34.84
C LEU A 113 -45.30 0.44 -35.32
N GLN A 114 -44.09 -0.09 -35.11
CA GLN A 114 -42.86 0.56 -35.58
C GLN A 114 -42.82 0.70 -37.11
N HIS A 115 -43.29 -0.30 -37.86
CA HIS A 115 -43.36 -0.26 -39.32
C HIS A 115 -44.29 0.85 -39.81
N ILE A 116 -45.50 0.93 -39.24
CA ILE A 116 -46.51 1.96 -39.57
C ILE A 116 -45.95 3.37 -39.28
N ILE A 117 -45.28 3.56 -38.14
CA ILE A 117 -44.68 4.86 -37.77
C ILE A 117 -43.56 5.27 -38.74
N ARG A 118 -42.75 4.32 -39.22
CA ARG A 118 -41.68 4.60 -40.21
C ARG A 118 -42.26 4.99 -41.57
N GLU A 119 -43.27 4.26 -42.05
CA GLU A 119 -43.92 4.53 -43.34
C GLU A 119 -44.68 5.86 -43.36
N GLU A 120 -45.40 6.24 -42.28
CA GLU A 120 -46.15 7.51 -42.25
C GLU A 120 -45.27 8.76 -42.03
N ASN A 121 -44.09 8.65 -41.43
CA ASN A 121 -43.22 9.80 -41.11
C ASN A 121 -42.02 9.97 -42.05
N GLU A 122 -41.88 9.15 -43.10
CA GLU A 122 -40.72 9.13 -44.02
C GLU A 122 -39.36 9.02 -43.27
N GLN A 123 -39.33 8.26 -42.17
CA GLN A 123 -38.15 8.09 -41.29
C GLN A 123 -37.75 6.62 -41.14
N ASP A 124 -36.98 6.10 -42.09
CA ASP A 124 -36.53 4.69 -42.13
C ASP A 124 -35.80 4.22 -40.85
N ASN A 125 -35.14 5.13 -40.14
CA ASN A 125 -34.31 4.81 -38.96
C ASN A 125 -35.00 4.98 -37.60
N TRP A 126 -36.31 5.33 -37.54
CA TRP A 126 -36.99 5.55 -36.26
C TRP A 126 -37.10 4.27 -35.40
N GLN A 127 -36.88 4.36 -34.08
CA GLN A 127 -36.95 3.21 -33.16
C GLN A 127 -37.61 3.53 -31.81
N PHE A 128 -38.23 2.51 -31.21
CA PHE A 128 -38.73 2.58 -29.84
C PHE A 128 -37.58 2.63 -28.83
N THR A 129 -37.63 3.59 -27.92
CA THR A 129 -36.76 3.60 -26.74
C THR A 129 -37.18 2.53 -25.72
N ALA A 130 -36.29 2.20 -24.77
CA ALA A 130 -36.56 1.24 -23.70
C ALA A 130 -37.82 1.56 -22.87
N SER A 131 -38.15 2.84 -22.67
CA SER A 131 -39.37 3.26 -21.96
C SER A 131 -40.65 2.90 -22.73
N HIS A 132 -40.68 3.10 -24.05
CA HIS A 132 -41.82 2.70 -24.90
C HIS A 132 -42.03 1.17 -24.88
N LEU A 133 -40.95 0.40 -24.98
CA LEU A 133 -41.02 -1.07 -24.90
C LEU A 133 -41.51 -1.53 -23.52
N SER A 134 -41.08 -0.88 -22.44
CA SER A 134 -41.57 -1.20 -21.08
C SER A 134 -43.08 -0.96 -20.92
N ALA A 135 -43.63 0.07 -21.55
CA ALA A 135 -45.06 0.36 -21.53
C ALA A 135 -45.87 -0.69 -22.33
N ILE A 136 -45.38 -1.11 -23.49
CA ILE A 136 -46.00 -2.17 -24.32
C ILE A 136 -46.02 -3.52 -23.58
N LEU A 137 -44.99 -3.83 -22.79
CA LEU A 137 -44.91 -5.06 -22.01
C LEU A 137 -45.90 -5.13 -20.84
N VAL A 138 -46.40 -3.99 -20.34
CA VAL A 138 -47.42 -3.94 -19.26
C VAL A 138 -48.83 -3.57 -19.74
N MET A 139 -49.00 -3.24 -21.02
CA MET A 139 -50.31 -2.89 -21.61
C MET A 139 -51.28 -4.10 -21.58
N PRO A 140 -52.59 -3.92 -21.41
CA PRO A 140 -53.58 -4.97 -21.65
C PRO A 140 -53.54 -5.48 -23.10
N MET A 141 -53.60 -6.81 -23.31
CA MET A 141 -53.43 -7.43 -24.64
C MET A 141 -54.56 -7.12 -25.62
N ASP A 142 -55.77 -6.90 -25.11
CA ASP A 142 -56.92 -6.42 -25.87
C ASP A 142 -56.65 -5.02 -26.46
N ILE A 143 -56.15 -4.08 -25.64
CA ILE A 143 -55.77 -2.73 -26.09
C ILE A 143 -54.62 -2.79 -27.10
N LEU A 144 -53.56 -3.55 -26.80
CA LEU A 144 -52.39 -3.66 -27.70
C LEU A 144 -52.78 -4.28 -29.06
N SER A 145 -53.68 -5.27 -29.06
CA SER A 145 -54.17 -5.89 -30.29
C SER A 145 -55.05 -4.94 -31.10
N ASP A 146 -55.93 -4.15 -30.49
CA ASP A 146 -56.81 -3.20 -31.19
C ASP A 146 -55.97 -2.08 -31.84
N VAL A 147 -55.02 -1.50 -31.09
CA VAL A 147 -54.10 -0.46 -31.57
C VAL A 147 -53.23 -0.95 -32.74
N ALA A 148 -52.80 -2.21 -32.72
CA ALA A 148 -51.96 -2.80 -33.77
C ALA A 148 -52.74 -3.47 -34.94
N SER A 149 -54.08 -3.42 -34.94
CA SER A 149 -54.94 -4.01 -35.99
C SER A 149 -55.90 -3.03 -36.66
N SER A 150 -56.00 -1.80 -36.14
CA SER A 150 -56.90 -0.77 -36.67
C SER A 150 -56.27 0.04 -37.82
N ASP A 151 -56.76 -0.17 -39.06
CA ASP A 151 -56.51 0.70 -40.23
C ASP A 151 -57.02 2.16 -40.03
N ARG A 152 -57.65 2.50 -38.89
CA ARG A 152 -58.07 3.88 -38.56
C ARG A 152 -56.93 4.77 -38.05
N LEU A 153 -55.67 4.34 -38.15
CA LEU A 153 -54.51 5.20 -37.84
C LEU A 153 -54.26 6.28 -38.92
N LEU A 154 -54.86 6.14 -40.12
CA LEU A 154 -54.69 7.02 -41.28
C LEU A 154 -55.24 8.46 -41.09
N GLY A 155 -54.61 9.26 -40.23
CA GLY A 155 -54.69 10.72 -40.30
C GLY A 155 -54.71 11.56 -39.00
N PHE A 156 -54.27 11.06 -37.84
CA PHE A 156 -54.47 11.81 -36.58
C PHE A 156 -53.34 11.83 -35.50
N PHE A 157 -52.07 11.54 -35.82
CA PHE A 157 -51.00 11.61 -34.80
C PHE A 157 -49.71 12.32 -35.28
N HIS A 158 -49.46 13.52 -34.72
CA HIS A 158 -48.09 14.07 -34.59
C HIS A 158 -47.43 13.46 -33.33
N ALA A 159 -46.10 13.36 -33.34
CA ALA A 159 -45.30 12.66 -32.33
C ALA A 159 -45.58 13.03 -30.86
N ASP A 160 -45.95 14.28 -30.58
CA ASP A 160 -46.23 14.76 -29.21
C ASP A 160 -47.42 14.04 -28.55
N ILE A 161 -48.36 13.52 -29.34
CA ILE A 161 -49.55 12.83 -28.81
C ILE A 161 -49.23 11.39 -28.38
N ALA A 162 -48.14 10.77 -28.87
CA ALA A 162 -47.71 9.46 -28.38
C ALA A 162 -47.23 9.51 -26.91
N LEU A 163 -46.57 10.61 -26.52
CA LEU A 163 -46.23 10.93 -25.12
C LEU A 163 -47.49 11.21 -24.29
N GLN A 164 -48.47 11.92 -24.87
CA GLN A 164 -49.75 12.19 -24.23
C GLN A 164 -50.56 10.91 -23.97
N LEU A 165 -50.61 9.97 -24.93
CA LEU A 165 -51.32 8.70 -24.80
C LEU A 165 -50.71 7.81 -23.70
N ALA A 166 -49.38 7.81 -23.56
CA ALA A 166 -48.69 7.12 -22.47
C ALA A 166 -48.99 7.74 -21.10
N ALA A 167 -49.15 9.07 -21.03
CA ALA A 167 -49.54 9.78 -19.82
C ALA A 167 -51.03 9.53 -19.46
N ASP A 168 -51.93 9.58 -20.44
CA ASP A 168 -53.37 9.45 -20.22
C ASP A 168 -53.79 8.00 -19.90
N LEU A 169 -53.16 6.99 -20.51
CA LEU A 169 -53.31 5.58 -20.10
C LEU A 169 -52.83 5.34 -18.66
N SER A 170 -51.82 6.09 -18.18
CA SER A 170 -51.40 6.06 -16.76
C SER A 170 -52.41 6.76 -15.82
N TYR A 171 -53.32 7.57 -16.37
CA TYR A 171 -54.29 8.37 -15.63
C TYR A 171 -55.68 7.71 -15.59
N GLU A 172 -56.18 7.13 -16.68
CA GLU A 172 -57.48 6.43 -16.69
C GLU A 172 -57.46 5.13 -15.86
N CYS A 173 -56.32 4.42 -15.81
CA CYS A 173 -56.15 3.27 -14.90
C CYS A 173 -56.34 3.60 -13.42
N LYS A 174 -56.33 4.89 -13.01
CA LYS A 174 -56.61 5.30 -11.62
C LYS A 174 -58.11 5.34 -11.28
N TYR A 175 -59.02 5.30 -12.26
CA TYR A 175 -60.44 5.61 -12.03
C TYR A 175 -61.43 4.45 -12.19
N LEU A 176 -61.01 3.26 -12.65
CA LEU A 176 -61.95 2.20 -13.06
C LEU A 176 -62.03 0.93 -12.20
N THR A 177 -61.19 0.73 -11.16
CA THR A 177 -61.26 -0.51 -10.35
C THR A 177 -61.25 -0.27 -8.84
N SER A 178 -62.44 -0.32 -8.23
CA SER A 178 -62.63 -0.30 -6.78
C SER A 178 -62.44 -1.69 -6.15
N ASN A 179 -61.19 -2.09 -5.86
CA ASN A 179 -60.87 -3.21 -4.95
C ASN A 179 -59.42 -3.09 -4.42
N PRO A 180 -59.14 -3.45 -3.15
CA PRO A 180 -57.85 -3.14 -2.52
C PRO A 180 -56.78 -4.21 -2.77
N PHE A 181 -55.89 -3.96 -3.74
CA PHE A 181 -54.60 -4.65 -3.97
C PHE A 181 -53.71 -3.75 -4.86
N PHE A 182 -52.62 -4.29 -5.43
CA PHE A 182 -51.83 -3.69 -6.53
C PHE A 182 -51.16 -2.32 -6.26
N ILE A 183 -50.32 -2.29 -5.22
CA ILE A 183 -48.85 -2.49 -5.33
C ILE A 183 -48.12 -1.71 -6.45
N TRP A 184 -46.92 -1.21 -6.14
CA TRP A 184 -46.07 -0.39 -7.01
C TRP A 184 -44.66 -1.00 -7.16
N SER A 185 -44.10 -0.98 -8.38
CA SER A 185 -42.69 -1.31 -8.63
C SER A 185 -42.03 -0.35 -9.61
N TYR A 186 -40.97 0.34 -9.17
CA TYR A 186 -40.09 1.14 -10.01
C TYR A 186 -38.63 0.95 -9.58
N GLN A 187 -37.94 -0.05 -10.13
CA GLN A 187 -36.48 -0.04 -10.36
C GLN A 187 -36.04 -1.29 -11.14
N PRO A 188 -35.19 -1.15 -12.18
CA PRO A 188 -34.38 -2.25 -12.70
C PRO A 188 -33.25 -2.62 -11.73
N LEU A 189 -32.91 -3.90 -11.66
CA LEU A 189 -31.76 -4.42 -10.89
C LEU A 189 -30.43 -4.02 -11.57
N LEU A 190 -29.93 -2.82 -11.25
CA LEU A 190 -28.66 -2.29 -11.77
C LEU A 190 -27.75 -1.71 -10.67
N SER A 191 -27.97 -2.09 -9.42
CA SER A 191 -26.95 -1.98 -8.36
C SER A 191 -26.15 -3.28 -8.31
N GLY A 192 -24.83 -3.19 -8.43
CA GLY A 192 -23.88 -4.32 -8.34
C GLY A 192 -23.74 -4.89 -6.92
N GLN A 193 -24.85 -5.17 -6.26
CA GLN A 193 -24.92 -5.83 -4.96
C GLN A 193 -25.16 -7.33 -5.16
N ILE A 194 -24.44 -8.16 -4.40
CA ILE A 194 -24.75 -9.59 -4.32
C ILE A 194 -25.97 -9.74 -3.41
N PHE A 195 -27.10 -10.13 -3.99
CA PHE A 195 -28.32 -10.44 -3.24
C PHE A 195 -28.38 -11.95 -2.94
N GLU A 196 -28.58 -12.30 -1.67
CA GLU A 196 -28.82 -13.68 -1.24
C GLU A 196 -30.34 -13.90 -1.12
N VAL A 197 -30.93 -14.61 -2.09
CA VAL A 197 -32.38 -14.83 -2.18
C VAL A 197 -32.73 -16.18 -1.54
N ASN A 198 -33.44 -16.15 -0.41
CA ASN A 198 -33.98 -17.36 0.23
C ASN A 198 -35.38 -17.65 -0.29
N PHE A 199 -35.56 -18.82 -0.92
CA PHE A 199 -36.85 -19.32 -1.38
C PHE A 199 -37.48 -20.24 -0.31
N ASP A 200 -38.30 -19.67 0.59
CA ASP A 200 -39.02 -20.44 1.61
C ASP A 200 -40.30 -21.07 1.02
N GLY A 201 -40.17 -22.22 0.37
CA GLY A 201 -41.30 -22.95 -0.24
C GLY A 201 -40.92 -24.35 -0.73
N LYS A 202 -41.94 -25.22 -0.91
CA LYS A 202 -41.73 -26.60 -1.38
C LYS A 202 -41.19 -26.69 -2.81
N ASP A 203 -41.47 -25.68 -3.63
CA ASP A 203 -41.13 -25.64 -5.07
C ASP A 203 -39.97 -24.67 -5.38
N SER A 204 -39.27 -24.23 -4.34
CA SER A 204 -38.11 -23.32 -4.33
C SER A 204 -37.02 -23.58 -5.37
N LYS A 205 -36.86 -24.82 -5.82
CA LYS A 205 -35.88 -25.17 -6.86
C LYS A 205 -36.35 -24.80 -8.27
N GLU A 206 -37.66 -24.89 -8.54
CA GLU A 206 -38.26 -24.51 -9.82
C GLU A 206 -38.30 -22.98 -9.95
N ASP A 207 -38.55 -22.27 -8.83
CA ASP A 207 -38.51 -20.80 -8.79
C ASP A 207 -37.08 -20.25 -8.94
N ALA A 208 -36.08 -20.95 -8.39
CA ALA A 208 -34.67 -20.64 -8.63
C ALA A 208 -34.26 -20.87 -10.10
N GLU A 209 -34.74 -21.94 -10.76
CA GLU A 209 -34.50 -22.17 -12.19
C GLU A 209 -35.21 -21.13 -13.07
N LYS A 210 -36.45 -20.72 -12.72
CA LYS A 210 -37.16 -19.61 -13.39
C LYS A 210 -36.43 -18.27 -13.22
N MET A 211 -35.95 -17.95 -12.01
CA MET A 211 -35.16 -16.74 -11.77
C MET A 211 -33.83 -16.77 -12.53
N LYS A 212 -33.17 -17.93 -12.60
CA LYS A 212 -31.94 -18.08 -13.39
C LYS A 212 -32.20 -17.85 -14.89
N ASN A 213 -33.21 -18.50 -15.46
CA ASN A 213 -33.57 -18.34 -16.87
C ASN A 213 -33.99 -16.89 -17.19
N MET A 214 -34.62 -16.18 -16.25
CA MET A 214 -34.93 -14.75 -16.36
C MET A 214 -33.66 -13.88 -16.43
N VAL A 215 -32.65 -14.16 -15.60
CA VAL A 215 -31.36 -13.44 -15.61
C VAL A 215 -30.55 -13.76 -16.87
N ASP A 216 -30.53 -15.03 -17.29
CA ASP A 216 -29.87 -15.47 -18.52
C ASP A 216 -30.52 -14.82 -19.76
N LEU A 217 -31.86 -14.66 -19.76
CA LEU A 217 -32.61 -13.95 -20.82
C LEU A 217 -32.35 -12.43 -20.80
N GLN A 218 -32.26 -11.81 -19.63
CA GLN A 218 -31.90 -10.39 -19.50
C GLN A 218 -30.48 -10.13 -20.01
N TRP A 219 -29.53 -11.01 -19.71
CA TRP A 219 -28.17 -10.96 -20.27
C TRP A 219 -28.16 -11.13 -21.79
N ALA A 220 -28.92 -12.11 -22.32
CA ALA A 220 -29.04 -12.30 -23.76
C ALA A 220 -29.64 -11.07 -24.47
N LEU A 221 -30.65 -10.42 -23.88
CA LEU A 221 -31.24 -9.19 -24.41
C LEU A 221 -30.26 -8.00 -24.37
N ILE A 222 -29.47 -7.85 -23.29
CA ILE A 222 -28.43 -6.82 -23.21
C ILE A 222 -27.35 -7.04 -24.28
N VAL A 223 -26.89 -8.27 -24.47
CA VAL A 223 -25.90 -8.62 -25.52
C VAL A 223 -26.47 -8.39 -26.92
N MET A 224 -27.73 -8.76 -27.18
CA MET A 224 -28.40 -8.49 -28.46
C MET A 224 -28.58 -6.99 -28.74
N VAL A 225 -28.85 -6.18 -27.70
CA VAL A 225 -28.92 -4.71 -27.82
C VAL A 225 -27.54 -4.09 -28.07
N SER A 226 -26.46 -4.63 -27.50
CA SER A 226 -25.08 -4.22 -27.86
C SER A 226 -24.70 -4.60 -29.29
N ILE A 227 -25.13 -5.78 -29.77
CA ILE A 227 -24.87 -6.26 -31.14
C ILE A 227 -25.68 -5.49 -32.19
N ALA A 228 -26.78 -4.82 -31.81
CA ALA A 228 -27.65 -4.09 -32.73
C ALA A 228 -27.10 -2.74 -33.25
N GLY A 229 -25.91 -2.32 -32.80
CA GLY A 229 -25.04 -1.40 -33.53
C GLY A 229 -25.34 0.10 -33.41
N ALA A 230 -24.32 0.82 -32.93
CA ALA A 230 -23.92 2.09 -33.51
C ALA A 230 -22.45 1.96 -33.93
N ALA A 231 -22.10 2.53 -35.10
CA ALA A 231 -20.84 2.44 -35.83
C ALA A 231 -20.59 1.14 -36.64
N ASP A 232 -20.45 1.33 -37.95
CA ASP A 232 -19.95 0.35 -38.92
C ASP A 232 -18.45 0.04 -38.72
N PRO A 233 -17.95 -1.13 -39.15
CA PRO A 233 -16.55 -1.49 -39.03
C PRO A 233 -15.66 -0.73 -40.05
N PRO A 234 -14.38 -0.46 -39.71
CA PRO A 234 -13.41 0.01 -40.69
C PRO A 234 -13.10 -1.09 -41.73
N GLU A 235 -12.94 -0.69 -42.98
CA GLU A 235 -12.50 -1.57 -44.07
C GLU A 235 -11.06 -2.06 -43.81
N LEU A 236 -10.84 -3.37 -44.00
CA LEU A 236 -9.51 -3.96 -44.14
C LEU A 236 -9.13 -3.87 -45.62
N ASP A 237 -8.04 -3.18 -45.93
CA ASP A 237 -7.43 -3.19 -47.26
C ASP A 237 -6.12 -3.98 -47.15
N ASP A 238 -6.11 -5.18 -47.72
CA ASP A 238 -4.94 -6.06 -47.76
C ASP A 238 -4.04 -5.66 -48.95
N SER A 239 -2.79 -5.28 -48.66
CA SER A 239 -1.71 -5.29 -49.66
C SER A 239 -0.43 -5.84 -49.05
N ASP A 240 -0.01 -6.99 -49.55
CA ASP A 240 1.17 -7.78 -49.13
C ASP A 240 2.53 -7.14 -49.51
N ASP A 241 3.59 -7.86 -49.11
CA ASP A 241 5.02 -7.74 -49.49
C ASP A 241 5.80 -6.59 -48.82
N ASP A 242 6.98 -6.79 -48.20
CA ASP A 242 7.91 -7.94 -48.14
C ASP A 242 8.49 -8.05 -46.70
N ASP A 243 8.65 -9.28 -46.17
CA ASP A 243 10.01 -9.76 -45.80
C ASP A 243 10.05 -11.28 -45.51
N SER A 244 11.14 -11.93 -45.94
CA SER A 244 11.18 -13.39 -46.15
C SER A 244 11.93 -14.21 -45.08
N ASN A 245 11.54 -15.49 -44.96
CA ASN A 245 12.19 -16.60 -44.22
C ASN A 245 12.25 -16.50 -42.67
N GLY A 246 11.99 -17.58 -41.92
CA GLY A 246 11.57 -18.93 -42.31
C GLY A 246 11.90 -19.96 -41.21
N GLY A 247 10.93 -20.77 -40.80
CA GLY A 247 11.12 -21.79 -39.76
C GLY A 247 9.79 -22.36 -39.27
N ALA A 248 9.40 -23.52 -39.82
CA ALA A 248 8.05 -24.07 -39.67
C ALA A 248 7.71 -24.50 -38.23
N MET A 249 6.44 -24.26 -37.85
CA MET A 249 5.75 -24.93 -36.76
C MET A 249 4.71 -25.88 -37.35
N GLU A 250 4.96 -27.19 -37.28
CA GLU A 250 3.88 -28.19 -37.27
C GLU A 250 3.28 -28.17 -35.84
N VAL A 251 1.98 -28.34 -35.58
CA VAL A 251 1.09 -29.38 -36.10
C VAL A 251 -0.36 -28.88 -36.23
N ASP A 252 -1.01 -29.24 -37.34
CA ASP A 252 -2.46 -29.40 -37.55
C ASP A 252 -2.67 -30.89 -38.01
N PRO A 253 -3.86 -31.52 -38.20
CA PRO A 253 -5.20 -30.93 -38.36
C PRO A 253 -6.40 -31.60 -37.65
N GLY A 254 -7.56 -30.91 -37.67
CA GLY A 254 -8.74 -31.26 -36.88
C GLY A 254 -10.15 -31.26 -37.52
N THR A 255 -10.37 -30.69 -38.72
CA THR A 255 -11.62 -30.83 -39.56
C THR A 255 -12.96 -30.27 -39.00
N MET A 256 -13.97 -29.78 -39.77
CA MET A 256 -14.25 -29.74 -41.22
C MET A 256 -15.44 -28.79 -41.58
N TYR A 257 -15.43 -28.22 -42.81
CA TYR A 257 -16.58 -27.87 -43.71
C TYR A 257 -17.72 -26.91 -43.27
N ASP A 258 -18.39 -26.12 -44.13
CA ASP A 258 -18.07 -25.53 -45.47
C ASP A 258 -19.18 -24.51 -45.87
N ASP A 259 -18.93 -23.72 -46.92
CA ASP A 259 -19.90 -23.10 -47.85
C ASP A 259 -20.94 -22.03 -47.37
N GLY A 260 -21.09 -20.86 -48.03
CA GLY A 260 -20.26 -20.24 -49.06
C GLY A 260 -20.95 -19.20 -49.97
N LYS A 261 -20.16 -18.71 -50.94
CA LYS A 261 -20.46 -17.88 -52.12
C LYS A 261 -20.75 -16.38 -51.87
N VAL A 262 -20.48 -15.56 -52.90
CA VAL A 262 -20.34 -14.07 -52.90
C VAL A 262 -20.74 -13.51 -54.28
N GLN A 263 -21.16 -12.23 -54.40
CA GLN A 263 -21.27 -11.52 -55.68
C GLN A 263 -20.84 -10.03 -55.63
N GLN A 264 -20.40 -9.50 -56.77
CA GLN A 264 -19.65 -8.23 -56.97
C GLN A 264 -20.50 -7.06 -57.53
N VAL A 265 -19.81 -5.93 -57.85
CA VAL A 265 -20.05 -4.88 -58.90
C VAL A 265 -20.31 -3.47 -58.30
N SER A 266 -19.73 -2.33 -58.69
CA SER A 266 -18.41 -1.86 -59.19
C SER A 266 -18.54 -0.37 -59.66
N THR A 267 -17.73 0.55 -59.11
CA THR A 267 -17.11 1.75 -59.79
C THR A 267 -17.97 2.97 -60.26
N ILE A 268 -17.47 4.22 -60.06
CA ILE A 268 -17.27 5.35 -61.04
C ILE A 268 -17.40 6.83 -60.49
N LEU A 269 -16.27 7.57 -60.51
CA LEU A 269 -15.97 9.02 -60.79
C LEU A 269 -16.51 10.26 -59.99
N ALA A 270 -15.53 11.11 -59.56
CA ALA A 270 -15.30 12.59 -59.74
C ALA A 270 -16.46 13.64 -59.59
N GLY A 271 -16.24 14.91 -59.19
CA GLY A 271 -15.03 15.69 -58.81
C GLY A 271 -15.29 17.23 -58.70
N GLU A 272 -14.22 18.05 -58.64
CA GLU A 272 -14.14 19.54 -58.78
C GLU A 272 -14.47 20.52 -57.61
N SER A 273 -14.08 21.79 -57.79
CA SER A 273 -13.58 22.73 -56.74
C SER A 273 -13.71 24.25 -57.06
N VAL A 274 -14.00 25.14 -56.10
CA VAL A 274 -13.82 26.63 -56.17
C VAL A 274 -13.70 27.25 -54.73
N GLY A 275 -13.12 28.46 -54.51
CA GLY A 275 -13.14 29.16 -53.20
C GLY A 275 -12.47 30.55 -53.11
N PHE A 276 -12.36 31.11 -51.88
CA PHE A 276 -11.67 32.38 -51.47
C PHE A 276 -12.36 33.72 -51.88
N PRO A 277 -12.02 34.94 -51.36
CA PRO A 277 -10.83 35.37 -50.57
C PRO A 277 -11.09 36.31 -49.34
N HIS A 278 -10.10 37.18 -49.02
CA HIS A 278 -9.85 38.06 -47.84
C HIS A 278 -10.61 39.41 -47.70
N ASN A 279 -10.58 40.08 -46.50
CA ASN A 279 -9.61 41.17 -46.16
C ASN A 279 -9.76 41.92 -44.77
N HIS A 280 -8.61 42.06 -44.06
CA HIS A 280 -8.00 43.22 -43.34
C HIS A 280 -8.69 44.18 -42.29
N ASP A 281 -8.02 44.26 -41.10
CA ASP A 281 -7.40 45.45 -40.42
C ASP A 281 -8.02 46.38 -39.31
N LYS A 282 -7.27 46.45 -38.18
CA LYS A 282 -6.68 47.62 -37.42
C LYS A 282 -7.33 48.32 -36.17
N TRP A 283 -6.48 48.40 -35.10
CA TRP A 283 -6.18 49.53 -34.16
C TRP A 283 -7.23 50.01 -33.10
N SER A 284 -6.94 50.64 -31.93
CA SER A 284 -5.72 50.79 -31.06
C SER A 284 -5.96 51.67 -29.78
N ARG A 285 -5.19 51.44 -28.67
CA ARG A 285 -4.67 52.41 -27.63
C ARG A 285 -5.50 53.03 -26.45
N GLU A 286 -5.01 52.72 -25.23
CA GLU A 286 -4.43 53.58 -24.14
C GLU A 286 -5.21 54.66 -23.29
N ASP A 287 -4.96 54.58 -21.97
CA ASP A 287 -4.64 55.61 -20.94
C ASP A 287 -5.65 56.26 -19.93
N ASN A 288 -5.42 55.90 -18.64
CA ASN A 288 -5.24 56.71 -17.41
C ASN A 288 -6.21 57.86 -16.99
N TYR A 289 -6.71 57.78 -15.75
CA TYR A 289 -6.34 58.77 -14.71
C TYR A 289 -6.48 58.26 -13.25
N GLU A 290 -5.94 59.04 -12.29
CA GLU A 290 -5.80 58.77 -10.84
C GLU A 290 -6.93 59.37 -9.96
N SER A 291 -7.13 58.82 -8.74
CA SER A 291 -7.84 59.46 -7.61
C SER A 291 -7.42 58.85 -6.26
N THR A 292 -7.48 59.58 -5.15
CA THR A 292 -6.90 59.16 -3.85
C THR A 292 -7.88 58.61 -2.81
N SER A 293 -7.49 57.52 -2.16
CA SER A 293 -8.01 56.90 -0.92
C SER A 293 -7.93 57.80 0.33
N GLN A 294 -8.81 57.64 1.33
CA GLN A 294 -8.44 57.91 2.75
C GLN A 294 -9.38 57.34 3.85
N ASP A 295 -8.69 56.89 4.93
CA ASP A 295 -8.54 56.24 7.73
C ASP A 295 -9.35 55.18 8.66
N ALA A 296 -9.14 53.85 8.64
CA ALA A 296 -9.36 52.82 9.71
C ALA A 296 -10.72 52.52 10.40
N GLY A 297 -11.06 51.22 10.56
CA GLY A 297 -12.21 50.78 11.40
C GLY A 297 -12.75 49.31 11.36
N LEU A 298 -11.94 48.26 11.19
CA LEU A 298 -12.43 46.84 11.16
C LEU A 298 -12.81 46.29 12.56
N PRO A 299 -13.86 45.42 12.71
CA PRO A 299 -13.60 43.95 12.79
C PRO A 299 -14.74 42.94 12.42
N PHE A 300 -14.32 41.78 11.89
CA PHE A 300 -14.78 40.37 12.06
C PHE A 300 -16.18 39.97 12.64
N ILE A 301 -16.86 38.99 12.00
CA ILE A 301 -16.83 37.53 12.35
C ILE A 301 -17.63 36.62 11.35
N ILE A 302 -16.89 35.74 10.66
CA ILE A 302 -17.08 34.28 10.36
C ILE A 302 -18.28 33.72 9.50
N ASP A 303 -17.88 32.85 8.54
CA ASP A 303 -18.56 31.73 7.82
C ASP A 303 -19.40 31.94 6.53
N VAL A 304 -19.21 31.01 5.56
CA VAL A 304 -20.01 30.72 4.35
C VAL A 304 -19.79 29.23 3.98
N TRP A 305 -20.86 28.44 3.83
CA TRP A 305 -20.78 27.05 3.34
C TRP A 305 -21.59 26.82 2.04
N SER A 306 -21.09 25.85 1.26
CA SER A 306 -21.65 25.22 0.04
C SER A 306 -21.29 25.85 -1.33
N LEU A 307 -20.76 24.99 -2.21
CA LEU A 307 -20.49 25.16 -3.64
C LEU A 307 -19.56 26.34 -4.03
N GLY A 308 -18.26 26.14 -3.77
CA GLY A 308 -17.18 27.07 -4.16
C GLY A 308 -15.91 26.91 -3.30
N THR A 309 -16.02 26.18 -2.18
CA THR A 309 -15.07 26.23 -1.07
C THR A 309 -13.84 25.29 -1.19
N ILE A 310 -13.63 24.60 -2.32
CA ILE A 310 -12.46 23.70 -2.49
C ILE A 310 -11.16 24.47 -2.80
N PRO A 311 -11.09 25.37 -3.81
CA PRO A 311 -9.84 26.08 -4.13
C PRO A 311 -9.43 27.06 -3.01
N VAL A 312 -10.41 27.76 -2.43
CA VAL A 312 -10.15 28.83 -1.44
C VAL A 312 -9.79 28.27 -0.06
N MET A 313 -10.39 27.15 0.38
CA MET A 313 -9.86 26.44 1.56
C MET A 313 -8.48 25.84 1.28
N PHE A 314 -8.16 25.46 0.04
CA PHE A 314 -6.82 24.97 -0.27
C PHE A 314 -5.76 26.05 -0.01
N ALA A 315 -5.97 27.28 -0.48
CA ALA A 315 -5.05 28.41 -0.26
C ALA A 315 -4.87 28.75 1.23
N ILE A 316 -5.94 29.16 1.93
CA ILE A 316 -5.85 29.61 3.34
C ILE A 316 -5.43 28.46 4.29
N SER A 317 -5.71 27.21 3.92
CA SER A 317 -5.18 26.07 4.65
C SER A 317 -3.75 25.71 4.24
N LEU A 318 -3.25 26.04 3.04
CA LEU A 318 -1.85 25.78 2.63
C LEU A 318 -0.89 26.59 3.50
N ASP A 319 -1.21 27.86 3.75
CA ASP A 319 -0.46 28.75 4.66
C ASP A 319 -0.33 28.09 6.04
N HIS A 320 -1.45 27.98 6.77
CA HIS A 320 -1.48 27.28 8.06
C HIS A 320 -1.69 25.77 7.90
N ARG A 321 -0.77 25.17 7.12
CA ARG A 321 -0.33 23.77 7.05
C ARG A 321 1.20 23.75 6.91
N LYS A 322 1.76 24.69 6.14
CA LYS A 322 3.19 24.91 5.96
C LYS A 322 3.90 25.12 7.31
N ASP A 323 3.42 26.05 8.15
CA ASP A 323 4.04 26.35 9.47
C ASP A 323 4.27 25.13 10.37
N LEU A 324 3.33 24.18 10.40
CA LEU A 324 3.40 22.97 11.24
C LEU A 324 4.29 21.89 10.60
N LYS A 325 4.24 21.75 9.28
CA LYS A 325 5.13 20.86 8.52
C LYS A 325 6.58 21.31 8.67
N ASP A 326 6.82 22.59 8.43
CA ASP A 326 8.14 23.22 8.50
C ASP A 326 8.70 23.11 9.93
N SER A 327 7.87 23.28 10.98
CA SER A 327 8.30 23.07 12.37
C SER A 327 8.73 21.64 12.70
N TRP A 328 8.13 20.61 12.09
CA TRP A 328 8.59 19.22 12.27
C TRP A 328 9.81 18.90 11.41
N ALA A 329 9.90 19.46 10.20
CA ALA A 329 11.08 19.38 9.34
C ALA A 329 12.31 20.02 10.00
N GLU A 330 12.18 21.22 10.60
CA GLU A 330 13.25 21.88 11.37
C GLU A 330 13.83 21.00 12.50
N VAL A 331 13.00 20.16 13.13
CA VAL A 331 13.46 19.21 14.16
C VAL A 331 14.19 18.03 13.53
N GLU A 332 13.71 17.53 12.39
CA GLU A 332 14.37 16.49 11.60
C GLU A 332 15.71 16.98 11.02
N ASP A 333 15.82 18.25 10.67
CA ASP A 333 17.02 18.93 10.15
C ASP A 333 17.97 19.43 11.25
N ARG A 334 17.57 19.38 12.52
CA ARG A 334 18.45 19.62 13.67
C ARG A 334 18.98 18.34 14.28
N ASP A 335 18.12 17.32 14.39
CA ASP A 335 18.35 16.15 15.23
C ASP A 335 18.27 14.79 14.52
N GLY A 336 17.76 14.73 13.28
CA GLY A 336 17.52 13.48 12.56
C GLY A 336 16.39 12.64 13.17
N VAL A 337 15.37 13.26 13.76
CA VAL A 337 14.27 12.56 14.44
C VAL A 337 12.89 13.18 14.15
N ARG A 338 11.95 12.34 13.70
CA ARG A 338 10.50 12.63 13.65
C ARG A 338 9.75 11.72 14.62
N LEU A 339 8.65 12.18 15.22
CA LEU A 339 7.84 11.40 16.17
C LEU A 339 6.37 11.40 15.77
N SER A 340 5.69 10.26 15.89
CA SER A 340 4.24 10.15 15.66
C SER A 340 3.41 11.06 16.58
N TRP A 341 3.90 11.32 17.80
CA TRP A 341 3.28 12.20 18.79
C TRP A 341 4.34 13.09 19.45
N ASN A 342 4.22 14.41 19.33
CA ASN A 342 5.13 15.38 19.95
C ASN A 342 4.71 15.82 21.37
N VAL A 343 3.55 15.37 21.86
CA VAL A 343 3.17 15.34 23.28
C VAL A 343 2.89 13.88 23.64
N LEU A 344 3.42 13.41 24.76
CA LEU A 344 3.41 12.00 25.11
C LEU A 344 2.32 11.72 26.15
N ALA A 345 1.50 10.69 25.95
CA ALA A 345 0.47 10.33 26.92
C ALA A 345 1.06 10.04 28.32
N SER A 346 0.52 10.67 29.36
CA SER A 346 1.00 10.55 30.74
C SER A 346 0.63 9.23 31.43
N THR A 347 -0.31 8.47 30.87
CA THR A 347 -0.81 7.19 31.39
C THR A 347 -0.96 6.12 30.30
N ARG A 348 -0.76 4.84 30.66
CA ARG A 348 -0.96 3.69 29.74
C ARG A 348 -2.39 3.62 29.18
N MET A 349 -3.39 4.07 29.94
CA MET A 349 -4.79 4.12 29.49
C MET A 349 -4.98 5.15 28.38
N GLU A 350 -4.41 6.35 28.50
CA GLU A 350 -4.48 7.37 27.45
C GLU A 350 -3.65 6.96 26.22
N ALA A 351 -2.45 6.41 26.43
CA ALA A 351 -1.61 5.85 25.36
C ALA A 351 -2.36 4.77 24.54
N SER A 352 -3.11 3.87 25.19
CA SER A 352 -3.91 2.85 24.50
C SER A 352 -5.05 3.42 23.64
N ARG A 353 -5.45 4.68 23.85
CA ARG A 353 -6.47 5.39 23.07
C ARG A 353 -5.89 6.18 21.90
N LEU A 354 -4.56 6.34 21.80
CA LEU A 354 -3.91 6.99 20.66
C LEU A 354 -4.03 6.17 19.37
N ILE A 355 -4.17 4.85 19.49
CA ILE A 355 -4.22 3.85 18.40
C ILE A 355 -2.88 3.72 17.66
N VAL A 356 -2.36 4.82 17.08
CA VAL A 356 -0.99 4.91 16.59
C VAL A 356 -0.04 4.92 17.81
N PRO A 357 0.98 4.04 17.87
CA PRO A 357 1.90 3.99 19.00
C PRO A 357 2.72 5.27 19.12
N ILE A 358 3.25 5.53 20.32
CA ILE A 358 4.31 6.52 20.50
C ILE A 358 5.57 5.92 19.86
N SER A 359 6.09 6.58 18.84
CA SER A 359 7.22 6.07 18.06
C SER A 359 8.01 7.20 17.44
N ALA A 360 9.30 6.96 17.21
CA ALA A 360 10.22 7.88 16.57
C ALA A 360 10.85 7.22 15.34
N LEU A 361 10.95 7.93 14.22
CA LEU A 361 11.87 7.60 13.14
C LEU A 361 13.18 8.33 13.41
N LEU A 362 14.29 7.60 13.51
CA LEU A 362 15.64 8.11 13.81
C LEU A 362 16.58 7.82 12.64
N THR A 363 17.24 8.85 12.13
CA THR A 363 18.30 8.78 11.12
C THR A 363 19.66 9.01 11.82
N PRO A 364 20.39 7.96 12.26
CA PRO A 364 21.40 8.08 13.31
C PRO A 364 22.64 8.90 12.96
N ILE A 365 22.98 8.95 11.66
CA ILE A 365 24.13 9.69 11.13
C ILE A 365 23.73 10.65 10.00
N LYS A 366 22.50 11.20 10.06
CA LYS A 366 22.09 12.31 9.17
C LYS A 366 23.16 13.40 9.15
N GLU A 367 23.51 13.90 7.97
CA GLU A 367 24.41 15.03 7.81
C GLU A 367 23.78 16.29 8.41
N LEU A 368 24.47 16.89 9.39
CA LEU A 368 23.99 18.02 10.18
C LEU A 368 25.20 18.89 10.52
N ASN A 369 25.19 20.17 10.11
CA ASN A 369 26.30 21.13 10.20
C ASN A 369 26.71 21.49 11.65
N LYS A 370 27.38 20.57 12.34
CA LYS A 370 27.77 20.67 13.76
C LYS A 370 29.22 20.17 13.96
N PRO A 371 30.00 20.79 14.86
CA PRO A 371 31.40 20.41 15.08
C PRO A 371 31.55 19.06 15.77
N LEU A 372 32.48 18.24 15.29
CA LEU A 372 32.88 16.98 15.90
C LEU A 372 33.64 17.23 17.21
N LEU A 373 33.19 16.62 18.31
CA LEU A 373 33.77 16.78 19.65
C LEU A 373 34.94 15.81 19.84
N GLN A 374 36.17 16.34 19.85
CA GLN A 374 37.41 15.56 19.93
C GLN A 374 37.79 15.16 21.37
N TYR A 375 36.82 14.66 22.15
CA TYR A 375 37.03 14.22 23.53
C TYR A 375 36.03 13.14 23.94
N GLU A 376 36.35 12.40 25.00
CA GLU A 376 35.47 11.33 25.52
C GLU A 376 34.18 11.90 26.12
N PRO A 377 33.00 11.29 25.84
CA PRO A 377 31.71 11.75 26.32
C PRO A 377 31.59 11.67 27.85
N VAL A 378 30.88 12.62 28.46
CA VAL A 378 30.65 12.63 29.91
C VAL A 378 29.45 11.76 30.28
N VAL A 379 29.72 10.56 30.82
CA VAL A 379 28.70 9.52 31.04
C VAL A 379 28.22 9.45 32.50
N CYS A 380 26.91 9.25 32.70
CA CYS A 380 26.30 9.00 34.00
C CYS A 380 26.75 7.65 34.59
N LYS A 381 26.89 7.59 35.92
CA LYS A 381 27.25 6.36 36.63
C LYS A 381 26.35 5.16 36.25
N PRO A 382 26.91 3.93 36.15
CA PRO A 382 26.13 2.71 35.96
C PRO A 382 25.08 2.52 37.06
N PRO A 383 23.92 1.88 36.77
CA PRO A 383 23.59 1.21 35.51
C PRO A 383 23.08 2.13 34.39
N CYS A 384 22.84 3.42 34.66
CA CYS A 384 22.16 4.33 33.73
C CYS A 384 22.93 4.58 32.42
N ARG A 385 24.21 4.96 32.49
CA ARG A 385 25.09 5.24 31.34
C ARG A 385 24.58 6.28 30.31
N ALA A 386 23.55 7.06 30.62
CA ALA A 386 23.18 8.22 29.79
C ALA A 386 24.32 9.25 29.69
N VAL A 387 24.52 9.84 28.52
CA VAL A 387 25.51 10.89 28.23
C VAL A 387 24.95 12.26 28.67
N LEU A 388 25.84 13.14 29.12
CA LEU A 388 25.57 14.56 29.37
C LEU A 388 24.93 15.21 28.13
N ASN A 389 23.93 16.05 28.35
CA ASN A 389 23.09 16.63 27.30
C ASN A 389 22.45 17.93 27.80
N PRO A 390 21.79 18.73 26.94
CA PRO A 390 21.24 20.04 27.33
C PRO A 390 20.12 20.00 28.37
N PHE A 391 19.52 18.83 28.65
CA PHE A 391 18.47 18.66 29.65
C PHE A 391 19.01 18.26 31.04
N CYS A 392 20.33 18.12 31.20
CA CYS A 392 20.96 17.89 32.50
C CYS A 392 20.97 19.18 33.35
N ASN A 393 20.52 19.08 34.61
CA ASN A 393 20.66 20.19 35.56
C ASN A 393 22.09 20.19 36.13
N VAL A 394 22.83 21.30 35.97
CA VAL A 394 24.24 21.42 36.35
C VAL A 394 24.43 22.49 37.42
N ASP A 395 24.93 22.07 38.59
CA ASP A 395 25.37 22.97 39.65
C ASP A 395 26.83 23.35 39.40
N VAL A 396 27.00 24.52 38.80
CA VAL A 396 28.30 25.13 38.49
C VAL A 396 29.15 25.40 39.75
N ARG A 397 28.53 25.62 40.92
CA ARG A 397 29.26 25.90 42.18
C ARG A 397 29.78 24.62 42.82
N ALA A 398 28.95 23.59 42.89
CA ALA A 398 29.34 22.28 43.42
C ALA A 398 30.08 21.41 42.38
N LYS A 399 30.16 21.85 41.11
CA LYS A 399 30.74 21.13 39.96
C LYS A 399 30.16 19.72 39.80
N ILE A 400 28.83 19.62 39.94
CA ILE A 400 28.06 18.38 39.77
C ILE A 400 26.96 18.56 38.72
N TRP A 401 26.53 17.45 38.13
CA TRP A 401 25.36 17.41 37.25
C TRP A 401 24.38 16.31 37.67
N ILE A 402 23.10 16.53 37.40
CA ILE A 402 22.01 15.60 37.71
C ILE A 402 21.52 15.01 36.38
N CYS A 403 21.66 13.70 36.22
CA CYS A 403 21.19 13.00 35.04
C CYS A 403 19.64 12.97 34.99
N PRO A 404 18.98 13.44 33.92
CA PRO A 404 17.52 13.51 33.87
C PRO A 404 16.85 12.13 33.83
N PHE A 405 17.54 11.11 33.29
CA PHE A 405 17.00 9.75 33.14
C PHE A 405 16.87 8.98 34.47
N CYS A 406 17.81 9.16 35.38
CA CYS A 406 17.86 8.39 36.64
C CYS A 406 17.95 9.25 37.91
N LEU A 407 18.02 10.58 37.78
CA LEU A 407 18.17 11.58 38.85
C LEU A 407 19.45 11.42 39.70
N GLN A 408 20.43 10.66 39.20
CA GLN A 408 21.71 10.45 39.87
C GLN A 408 22.56 11.72 39.80
N ARG A 409 23.15 12.11 40.93
CA ARG A 409 24.19 13.15 41.00
C ARG A 409 25.54 12.57 40.56
N ASN A 410 26.15 13.22 39.57
CA ASN A 410 27.45 12.89 38.99
C ASN A 410 28.40 14.09 39.19
N VAL A 411 29.70 13.83 39.32
CA VAL A 411 30.72 14.90 39.43
C VAL A 411 31.18 15.25 38.01
N LEU A 412 31.39 16.53 37.72
CA LEU A 412 31.93 16.96 36.42
C LEU A 412 33.42 16.56 36.30
N PRO A 413 33.89 16.18 35.11
CA PRO A 413 35.31 15.91 34.88
C PRO A 413 36.19 17.14 35.10
N ARG A 414 37.50 16.92 35.34
CA ARG A 414 38.47 18.01 35.55
C ARG A 414 38.59 18.97 34.36
N HIS A 415 38.34 18.52 33.14
CA HIS A 415 38.36 19.38 31.95
C HIS A 415 37.17 20.37 31.90
N TYR A 416 36.14 20.19 32.75
CA TYR A 416 35.07 21.16 33.00
C TYR A 416 35.25 21.92 34.32
N ALA A 417 36.49 22.03 34.84
CA ALA A 417 36.75 22.83 36.03
C ALA A 417 36.31 24.29 35.86
N ASP A 418 36.52 24.87 34.68
CA ASP A 418 36.25 26.28 34.38
C ASP A 418 34.84 26.56 33.85
N ILE A 419 33.92 25.58 33.92
CA ILE A 419 32.52 25.76 33.52
C ILE A 419 31.89 26.95 34.27
N SER A 420 31.20 27.81 33.53
CA SER A 420 30.44 28.97 34.04
C SER A 420 29.04 29.02 33.39
N ALA A 421 28.22 30.02 33.72
CA ALA A 421 26.93 30.22 33.06
C ALA A 421 27.06 30.73 31.62
N GLU A 422 28.18 31.40 31.30
CA GLU A 422 28.49 31.97 29.97
C GLU A 422 29.36 31.02 29.14
N ASN A 423 30.17 30.18 29.81
CA ASN A 423 31.05 29.19 29.20
C ASN A 423 30.58 27.78 29.56
N VAL A 424 29.58 27.29 28.82
CA VAL A 424 29.05 25.92 28.90
C VAL A 424 29.64 25.04 27.76
N PRO A 425 29.91 23.75 28.01
CA PRO A 425 30.38 22.82 26.98
C PRO A 425 29.40 22.69 25.79
N PRO A 426 29.88 22.42 24.56
CA PRO A 426 29.05 22.28 23.37
C PRO A 426 27.85 21.33 23.53
N GLU A 427 27.99 20.19 24.20
CA GLU A 427 26.90 19.23 24.44
C GLU A 427 25.83 19.70 25.47
N MET A 428 26.05 20.85 26.10
CA MET A 428 25.07 21.48 27.00
C MET A 428 24.36 22.67 26.36
N HIS A 429 24.73 23.08 25.15
CA HIS A 429 24.06 24.19 24.44
C HIS A 429 22.65 23.77 24.05
N GLY A 430 21.65 24.63 24.28
CA GLY A 430 20.23 24.29 24.08
C GLY A 430 19.84 23.85 22.65
N MET A 431 20.62 24.22 21.64
CA MET A 431 20.43 23.81 20.23
C MET A 431 21.22 22.55 19.84
N ASN A 432 22.14 22.10 20.70
CA ASN A 432 22.98 20.92 20.49
C ASN A 432 22.37 19.68 21.16
N THR A 433 21.09 19.44 20.88
CA THR A 433 20.34 18.22 21.27
C THR A 433 20.91 16.97 20.61
N THR A 434 21.46 17.10 19.40
CA THR A 434 22.30 16.11 18.72
C THR A 434 23.73 16.61 18.59
N VAL A 435 24.70 15.80 19.02
CA VAL A 435 26.17 16.02 18.92
C VAL A 435 26.89 14.73 18.55
N GLU A 436 28.13 14.85 18.08
CA GLU A 436 28.99 13.68 17.78
C GLU A 436 30.35 13.79 18.46
N TYR A 437 30.81 12.67 19.01
CA TYR A 437 32.09 12.53 19.69
C TYR A 437 33.03 11.62 18.91
N GLN A 438 34.27 12.05 18.69
CA GLN A 438 35.36 11.19 18.25
C GLN A 438 35.97 10.51 19.48
N LEU A 439 35.87 9.18 19.56
CA LEU A 439 36.39 8.42 20.70
C LEU A 439 37.89 8.21 20.55
N ALA A 440 38.62 8.15 21.68
CA ALA A 440 40.08 8.00 21.69
C ALA A 440 40.56 6.59 21.29
N ARG A 441 39.64 5.64 21.05
CA ARG A 441 39.95 4.26 20.66
C ARG A 441 39.89 4.13 19.13
N PRO A 442 41.00 3.78 18.45
CA PRO A 442 40.97 3.51 17.02
C PRO A 442 40.22 2.20 16.70
N ALA A 443 39.76 2.08 15.46
CA ALA A 443 39.18 0.84 14.93
C ALA A 443 40.21 -0.32 14.95
N PRO A 444 39.76 -1.59 15.10
CA PRO A 444 40.66 -2.74 15.14
C PRO A 444 41.34 -3.02 13.78
N ALA A 445 40.73 -2.58 12.69
CA ALA A 445 41.25 -2.64 11.33
C ALA A 445 40.65 -1.47 10.51
N PRO A 446 41.33 -1.02 9.43
CA PRO A 446 40.69 -0.17 8.42
C PRO A 446 39.49 -0.90 7.79
N PRO A 447 38.59 -0.18 7.08
CA PRO A 447 37.49 -0.79 6.35
C PRO A 447 37.96 -1.91 5.40
N ILE A 448 37.14 -2.94 5.25
CA ILE A 448 37.43 -4.13 4.43
C ILE A 448 36.32 -4.33 3.40
N PHE A 449 36.66 -4.47 2.12
CA PHE A 449 35.72 -4.74 1.03
C PHE A 449 36.03 -6.09 0.38
N MET A 450 35.03 -6.97 0.32
CA MET A 450 35.14 -8.31 -0.25
C MET A 450 34.19 -8.43 -1.44
N PHE A 451 34.73 -8.42 -2.65
CA PHE A 451 33.95 -8.61 -3.87
C PHE A 451 33.64 -10.10 -4.06
N VAL A 452 32.37 -10.46 -4.22
CA VAL A 452 31.89 -11.82 -4.44
C VAL A 452 31.14 -11.87 -5.76
N VAL A 453 31.83 -12.28 -6.83
CA VAL A 453 31.41 -12.07 -8.22
C VAL A 453 30.95 -13.37 -8.89
N ASP A 454 29.72 -13.35 -9.41
CA ASP A 454 29.11 -14.44 -10.18
C ASP A 454 29.61 -14.46 -11.64
N THR A 455 30.20 -15.57 -12.07
CA THR A 455 30.73 -15.81 -13.41
C THR A 455 29.75 -16.55 -14.33
N CYS A 456 28.60 -16.98 -13.82
CA CYS A 456 27.55 -17.66 -14.61
C CYS A 456 26.64 -16.67 -15.33
N GLN A 457 27.23 -15.76 -16.12
CA GLN A 457 26.54 -14.65 -16.78
C GLN A 457 26.78 -14.64 -18.31
N GLU A 458 26.17 -13.67 -19.00
CA GLU A 458 26.52 -13.32 -20.38
C GLU A 458 27.80 -12.48 -20.43
N GLU A 459 28.52 -12.55 -21.55
CA GLU A 459 29.88 -11.99 -21.66
C GLU A 459 29.88 -10.46 -21.63
N GLU A 460 28.88 -9.80 -22.25
CA GLU A 460 28.70 -8.35 -22.19
C GLU A 460 28.37 -7.87 -20.77
N SER A 461 27.43 -8.53 -20.09
CA SER A 461 27.07 -8.24 -18.69
C SER A 461 28.26 -8.42 -17.75
N LEU A 462 29.02 -9.52 -17.91
CA LEU A 462 30.21 -9.77 -17.12
C LEU A 462 31.31 -8.72 -17.41
N GLN A 463 31.49 -8.30 -18.66
CA GLN A 463 32.47 -7.26 -19.00
C GLN A 463 32.08 -5.91 -18.39
N ALA A 464 30.83 -5.48 -18.54
CA ALA A 464 30.34 -4.25 -17.92
C ALA A 464 30.48 -4.27 -16.38
N LEU A 465 30.29 -5.44 -15.75
CA LEU A 465 30.53 -5.62 -14.32
C LEU A 465 32.03 -5.48 -13.98
N LYS A 466 32.95 -6.11 -14.73
CA LYS A 466 34.41 -5.94 -14.51
C LYS A 466 34.82 -4.48 -14.57
N ASP A 467 34.43 -3.76 -15.62
CA ASP A 467 34.81 -2.37 -15.84
C ASP A 467 34.35 -1.49 -14.66
N THR A 468 33.13 -1.75 -14.18
CA THR A 468 32.52 -1.08 -13.02
C THR A 468 33.26 -1.42 -11.72
N LEU A 469 33.67 -2.68 -11.51
CA LEU A 469 34.45 -3.09 -10.35
C LEU A 469 35.86 -2.49 -10.35
N VAL A 470 36.56 -2.51 -11.49
CA VAL A 470 37.90 -1.89 -11.65
C VAL A 470 37.84 -0.40 -11.34
N MET A 471 36.86 0.32 -11.88
CA MET A 471 36.64 1.72 -11.58
C MET A 471 36.39 1.97 -10.08
N SER A 472 35.60 1.12 -9.39
CA SER A 472 35.33 1.30 -7.96
C SER A 472 36.57 1.17 -7.04
N LEU A 473 37.62 0.46 -7.47
CA LEU A 473 38.87 0.40 -6.71
C LEU A 473 39.51 1.79 -6.54
N SER A 474 39.33 2.69 -7.52
CA SER A 474 39.83 4.07 -7.46
C SER A 474 39.03 4.98 -6.52
N LEU A 475 37.81 4.59 -6.15
CA LEU A 475 36.96 5.33 -5.20
C LEU A 475 37.31 5.00 -3.74
N LEU A 476 37.92 3.84 -3.49
CA LEU A 476 38.27 3.36 -2.16
C LEU A 476 39.50 4.06 -1.57
N PRO A 477 39.51 4.42 -0.27
CA PRO A 477 40.68 4.99 0.38
C PRO A 477 41.92 4.05 0.31
N PRO A 478 43.15 4.54 0.06
CA PRO A 478 44.33 3.70 -0.24
C PRO A 478 44.70 2.63 0.81
N ASN A 479 44.32 2.85 2.08
CA ASN A 479 44.61 1.96 3.21
C ASN A 479 43.50 0.93 3.49
N THR A 480 42.37 1.00 2.77
CA THR A 480 41.25 0.05 2.81
C THR A 480 41.73 -1.33 2.38
N LEU A 481 41.30 -2.40 3.07
CA LEU A 481 41.62 -3.77 2.64
C LEU A 481 40.63 -4.26 1.59
N VAL A 482 41.13 -4.89 0.54
CA VAL A 482 40.31 -5.45 -0.55
C VAL A 482 40.60 -6.94 -0.76
N GLY A 483 39.54 -7.70 -1.07
CA GLY A 483 39.55 -9.14 -1.32
C GLY A 483 38.62 -9.54 -2.46
N LEU A 484 38.93 -10.64 -3.14
CA LEU A 484 38.16 -11.15 -4.28
C LEU A 484 37.82 -12.64 -4.13
N VAL A 485 36.53 -12.93 -4.30
CA VAL A 485 35.97 -14.27 -4.47
C VAL A 485 35.18 -14.27 -5.78
N THR A 486 35.44 -15.24 -6.65
CA THR A 486 34.66 -15.46 -7.89
C THR A 486 33.95 -16.81 -7.80
N PHE A 487 32.73 -16.93 -8.29
CA PHE A 487 32.00 -18.19 -8.23
C PHE A 487 31.15 -18.48 -9.47
N GLY A 488 30.84 -19.75 -9.67
CA GLY A 488 29.95 -20.28 -10.69
C GLY A 488 29.46 -21.65 -10.23
N THR A 489 29.87 -22.71 -10.93
CA THR A 489 29.72 -24.10 -10.46
C THR A 489 30.58 -24.38 -9.21
N ASN A 490 31.71 -23.68 -9.05
CA ASN A 490 32.59 -23.74 -7.87
C ASN A 490 32.90 -22.34 -7.35
N VAL A 491 33.40 -22.23 -6.12
CA VAL A 491 33.85 -20.97 -5.51
C VAL A 491 35.37 -20.90 -5.54
N ALA A 492 35.95 -19.79 -6.00
CA ALA A 492 37.39 -19.55 -6.02
C ALA A 492 37.74 -18.31 -5.16
N VAL A 493 38.57 -18.50 -4.13
CA VAL A 493 39.08 -17.43 -3.25
C VAL A 493 40.48 -17.04 -3.71
N HIS A 494 40.69 -15.80 -4.14
CA HIS A 494 41.94 -15.35 -4.75
C HIS A 494 42.98 -14.93 -3.71
N GLU A 495 44.23 -15.41 -3.83
CA GLU A 495 45.36 -15.04 -2.97
C GLU A 495 46.12 -13.86 -3.59
N ILE A 496 45.56 -12.66 -3.44
CA ILE A 496 46.02 -11.40 -4.06
C ILE A 496 47.50 -11.09 -3.71
N GLY A 497 47.96 -11.49 -2.52
CA GLY A 497 49.34 -11.27 -2.08
C GLY A 497 50.40 -12.17 -2.71
N TYR A 498 50.02 -13.09 -3.61
CA TYR A 498 50.96 -13.92 -4.35
C TYR A 498 51.20 -13.34 -5.75
N THR A 499 52.34 -12.69 -5.95
CA THR A 499 52.64 -11.90 -7.15
C THR A 499 53.30 -12.67 -8.30
N GLU A 500 53.69 -13.93 -8.09
CA GLU A 500 54.35 -14.77 -9.12
C GLU A 500 53.37 -15.25 -10.20
N CYS A 501 52.12 -15.56 -9.82
CA CYS A 501 51.02 -15.84 -10.74
C CYS A 501 49.66 -15.72 -10.03
N GLN A 502 48.57 -15.64 -10.77
CA GLN A 502 47.23 -15.66 -10.19
C GLN A 502 46.95 -17.01 -9.53
N LYS A 503 46.78 -17.02 -8.21
CA LYS A 503 46.52 -18.21 -7.40
C LYS A 503 45.18 -18.09 -6.69
N ALA A 504 44.34 -19.11 -6.83
CA ALA A 504 43.05 -19.18 -6.15
C ALA A 504 42.80 -20.55 -5.50
N TYR A 505 42.07 -20.54 -4.39
CA TYR A 505 41.66 -21.73 -3.64
C TYR A 505 40.22 -22.09 -4.02
N VAL A 506 40.03 -23.29 -4.59
CA VAL A 506 38.74 -23.73 -5.11
C VAL A 506 37.98 -24.59 -4.09
N PHE A 507 36.76 -24.17 -3.76
CA PHE A 507 35.79 -24.87 -2.93
C PHE A 507 34.65 -25.41 -3.81
N ARG A 508 34.14 -26.60 -3.47
CA ARG A 508 33.10 -27.27 -4.25
C ARG A 508 31.74 -26.65 -3.98
N GLY A 509 31.07 -26.12 -5.01
CA GLY A 509 29.78 -25.43 -4.88
C GLY A 509 28.64 -26.27 -4.29
N SER A 510 28.72 -27.59 -4.42
CA SER A 510 27.71 -28.53 -3.90
C SER A 510 27.79 -28.82 -2.38
N LYS A 511 28.73 -28.20 -1.63
CA LYS A 511 29.05 -28.55 -0.24
C LYS A 511 29.01 -27.34 0.69
N ASP A 512 28.45 -27.50 1.89
CA ASP A 512 28.56 -26.51 2.96
C ASP A 512 29.91 -26.58 3.69
N TYR A 513 30.43 -25.42 4.09
CA TYR A 513 31.72 -25.25 4.75
C TYR A 513 31.56 -24.40 6.01
N THR A 514 31.97 -24.96 7.15
CA THR A 514 32.06 -24.20 8.41
C THR A 514 33.23 -23.23 8.39
N ALA A 515 33.14 -22.12 9.13
CA ALA A 515 34.23 -21.14 9.23
C ALA A 515 35.57 -21.77 9.62
N LYS A 516 35.56 -22.75 10.54
CA LYS A 516 36.76 -23.53 10.91
C LYS A 516 37.35 -24.34 9.74
N GLN A 517 36.53 -24.95 8.90
CA GLN A 517 37.02 -25.67 7.71
C GLN A 517 37.62 -24.71 6.69
N VAL A 518 37.04 -23.52 6.50
CA VAL A 518 37.62 -22.45 5.68
C VAL A 518 38.98 -22.01 6.26
N GLN A 519 39.07 -21.83 7.58
CA GLN A 519 40.30 -21.49 8.30
C GLN A 519 41.42 -22.51 8.08
N GLU A 520 41.10 -23.80 8.17
CA GLU A 520 42.04 -24.92 7.98
C GLU A 520 42.48 -25.04 6.52
N MET A 521 41.56 -24.92 5.56
CA MET A 521 41.84 -25.07 4.12
C MET A 521 42.64 -23.89 3.53
N LEU A 522 42.36 -22.66 3.99
CA LEU A 522 43.11 -21.46 3.57
C LEU A 522 44.42 -21.26 4.37
N GLY A 523 44.63 -22.03 5.45
CA GLY A 523 45.82 -21.90 6.30
C GLY A 523 45.84 -20.59 7.10
N LEU A 524 44.68 -20.15 7.59
CA LEU A 524 44.51 -18.89 8.35
C LEU A 524 44.86 -19.04 9.85
N ALA A 525 44.95 -20.27 10.35
CA ALA A 525 45.34 -20.54 11.73
C ALA A 525 46.76 -20.02 12.00
N ALA A 526 46.96 -19.31 13.12
CA ALA A 526 48.25 -18.76 13.49
C ALA A 526 49.32 -19.87 13.60
N ALA A 527 50.49 -19.64 12.99
CA ALA A 527 51.63 -20.54 13.01
C ALA A 527 52.35 -20.54 14.38
N GLY A 528 51.63 -20.93 15.44
CA GLY A 528 52.10 -20.90 16.84
C GLY A 528 51.83 -22.16 17.65
N LEU A 529 51.24 -23.22 17.06
CA LEU A 529 50.87 -24.47 17.76
C LEU A 529 51.41 -25.74 17.07
N ARG A 530 52.65 -25.69 16.55
CA ARG A 530 53.44 -26.93 16.34
C ARG A 530 54.18 -27.24 17.65
N PRO A 531 53.89 -28.35 18.37
CA PRO A 531 54.38 -28.57 19.74
C PRO A 531 55.90 -28.79 19.93
N ASN A 532 56.76 -28.47 18.94
CA ASN A 532 58.16 -28.89 18.96
C ASN A 532 59.14 -27.99 18.15
N ILE A 533 58.80 -26.72 17.93
CA ILE A 533 59.73 -25.74 17.29
C ILE A 533 59.96 -24.59 18.28
N PRO A 534 61.22 -24.31 18.69
CA PRO A 534 61.52 -23.18 19.58
C PRO A 534 61.11 -21.84 18.95
N PRO A 535 60.54 -20.90 19.71
CA PRO A 535 60.19 -19.59 19.19
C PRO A 535 61.45 -18.80 18.81
N GLN A 536 61.62 -18.54 17.52
CA GLN A 536 62.74 -17.75 17.00
C GLN A 536 62.53 -16.27 17.37
N GLN A 537 63.21 -15.83 18.44
CA GLN A 537 63.18 -14.43 18.87
C GLN A 537 63.73 -13.51 17.78
N GLY A 538 63.02 -12.41 17.49
CA GLY A 538 63.56 -11.28 16.71
C GLY A 538 62.77 -10.81 15.48
N ARG A 539 61.75 -11.54 15.01
CA ARG A 539 60.80 -11.00 14.01
C ARG A 539 59.53 -10.50 14.70
N PRO A 540 59.13 -9.22 14.53
CA PRO A 540 57.77 -8.81 14.89
C PRO A 540 56.77 -9.58 14.02
N PRO A 541 55.63 -10.02 14.56
CA PRO A 541 54.59 -10.64 13.75
C PRO A 541 54.05 -9.62 12.71
N PRO A 542 53.79 -10.03 11.46
CA PRO A 542 53.07 -9.19 10.51
C PRO A 542 51.64 -8.92 11.05
N PRO A 543 51.11 -7.68 10.96
CA PRO A 543 49.97 -7.27 11.77
C PRO A 543 48.66 -7.98 11.44
N MET A 544 48.38 -8.22 10.15
CA MET A 544 47.14 -8.83 9.67
C MET A 544 47.24 -10.36 9.50
N GLY A 545 48.18 -10.99 10.22
CA GLY A 545 48.32 -12.45 10.32
C GLY A 545 48.43 -13.17 8.97
N ALA A 546 47.97 -14.42 8.91
CA ALA A 546 47.96 -15.22 7.69
C ALA A 546 46.87 -14.81 6.67
N ALA A 547 45.92 -13.96 7.08
CA ALA A 547 44.82 -13.44 6.27
C ALA A 547 45.26 -12.33 5.30
N SER A 548 46.37 -11.63 5.62
CA SER A 548 47.02 -10.61 4.78
C SER A 548 47.38 -11.06 3.35
N ARG A 549 47.34 -12.38 3.07
CA ARG A 549 47.55 -12.94 1.72
C ARG A 549 46.31 -12.86 0.81
N PHE A 550 45.12 -12.79 1.42
CA PHE A 550 43.82 -12.70 0.74
C PHE A 550 43.22 -11.29 0.80
N LEU A 551 43.70 -10.47 1.73
CA LEU A 551 43.19 -9.13 2.02
C LEU A 551 44.38 -8.17 2.14
N LEU A 552 44.52 -7.28 1.17
CA LEU A 552 45.62 -6.31 1.07
C LEU A 552 45.09 -4.88 0.93
N PRO A 553 45.86 -3.86 1.35
CA PRO A 553 45.52 -2.46 1.09
C PRO A 553 45.34 -2.19 -0.40
N VAL A 554 44.35 -1.37 -0.80
CA VAL A 554 44.06 -1.01 -2.21
C VAL A 554 45.33 -0.63 -2.96
N GLN A 555 46.16 0.27 -2.42
CA GLN A 555 47.42 0.72 -3.04
C GLN A 555 48.47 -0.39 -3.31
N GLN A 556 48.30 -1.58 -2.71
CA GLN A 556 49.16 -2.76 -2.92
C GLN A 556 48.45 -3.83 -3.77
N ALA A 557 47.12 -3.84 -3.75
CA ALA A 557 46.27 -4.84 -4.36
C ALA A 557 45.79 -4.45 -5.78
N GLU A 558 45.68 -3.15 -6.07
CA GLU A 558 45.04 -2.57 -7.26
C GLU A 558 45.43 -3.29 -8.55
N PHE A 559 46.72 -3.34 -8.90
CA PHE A 559 47.21 -4.03 -10.09
C PHE A 559 46.84 -5.53 -10.12
N GLN A 560 46.92 -6.22 -8.99
CA GLN A 560 46.62 -7.66 -8.92
C GLN A 560 45.11 -7.95 -9.02
N ILE A 561 44.27 -7.12 -8.41
CA ILE A 561 42.81 -7.25 -8.52
C ILE A 561 42.35 -6.86 -9.92
N THR A 562 42.79 -5.73 -10.48
CA THR A 562 42.45 -5.32 -11.86
C THR A 562 42.82 -6.40 -12.87
N ASN A 563 44.04 -6.93 -12.79
CA ASN A 563 44.49 -8.04 -13.62
C ASN A 563 43.66 -9.34 -13.42
N ALA A 564 43.18 -9.61 -12.20
CA ALA A 564 42.30 -10.76 -11.93
C ALA A 564 40.85 -10.53 -12.45
N LEU A 565 40.35 -9.30 -12.39
CA LEU A 565 39.04 -8.91 -12.92
C LEU A 565 39.04 -8.94 -14.46
N GLU A 566 40.03 -8.31 -15.11
CA GLU A 566 40.18 -8.29 -16.57
C GLU A 566 40.27 -9.71 -17.15
N GLN A 567 41.12 -10.56 -16.57
CA GLN A 567 41.30 -11.95 -16.99
C GLN A 567 40.13 -12.88 -16.62
N MET A 568 39.18 -12.44 -15.79
CA MET A 568 38.01 -13.23 -15.42
C MET A 568 37.20 -13.61 -16.67
N ARG A 569 36.72 -14.84 -16.72
CA ARG A 569 35.88 -15.37 -17.81
C ARG A 569 34.59 -15.93 -17.26
N LYS A 570 33.62 -16.14 -18.16
CA LYS A 570 32.41 -16.92 -17.89
C LYS A 570 32.78 -18.30 -17.31
N ASP A 571 31.94 -18.82 -16.40
CA ASP A 571 32.14 -20.14 -15.80
C ASP A 571 32.36 -21.20 -16.90
N PRO A 572 33.46 -21.99 -16.89
CA PRO A 572 33.87 -22.81 -18.02
C PRO A 572 33.03 -24.08 -18.21
N TRP A 573 32.01 -24.30 -17.38
CA TRP A 573 31.18 -25.50 -17.42
C TRP A 573 30.07 -25.34 -18.47
N PRO A 574 29.94 -26.27 -19.43
CA PRO A 574 28.93 -26.17 -20.48
C PRO A 574 27.53 -26.32 -19.90
N VAL A 575 26.63 -25.43 -20.32
CA VAL A 575 25.21 -25.43 -19.92
C VAL A 575 24.39 -25.91 -21.11
N ALA A 576 23.50 -26.88 -20.89
CA ALA A 576 22.59 -27.37 -21.93
C ALA A 576 21.42 -26.39 -22.15
N ASN A 577 20.88 -26.33 -23.36
CA ASN A 577 19.84 -25.38 -23.75
C ASN A 577 18.55 -25.48 -22.90
N ASP A 578 18.27 -26.63 -22.30
CA ASP A 578 17.12 -26.88 -21.42
C ASP A 578 17.41 -26.53 -19.95
N ARG A 579 18.57 -25.93 -19.64
CA ARG A 579 19.08 -25.75 -18.28
C ARG A 579 19.61 -24.35 -17.98
N ARG A 580 19.49 -23.99 -16.71
CA ARG A 580 20.18 -22.86 -16.07
C ARG A 580 21.63 -23.26 -15.74
N PRO A 581 22.59 -22.31 -15.68
CA PRO A 581 23.93 -22.57 -15.14
C PRO A 581 23.88 -23.11 -13.71
N LEU A 582 24.90 -23.87 -13.31
CA LEU A 582 25.10 -24.25 -11.91
C LEU A 582 25.72 -23.07 -11.16
N ARG A 583 25.05 -22.58 -10.11
CA ARG A 583 25.35 -21.30 -9.46
C ARG A 583 25.31 -21.47 -7.95
N CYS A 584 26.48 -21.59 -7.31
CA CYS A 584 26.59 -21.94 -5.89
C CYS A 584 26.66 -20.73 -4.94
N THR A 585 25.81 -19.72 -5.16
CA THR A 585 25.80 -18.42 -4.46
C THR A 585 25.87 -18.54 -2.94
N GLY A 586 25.07 -19.45 -2.34
CA GLY A 586 25.06 -19.64 -0.89
C GLY A 586 26.39 -20.12 -0.31
N VAL A 587 27.15 -20.93 -1.06
CA VAL A 587 28.51 -21.36 -0.66
C VAL A 587 29.51 -20.22 -0.82
N ALA A 588 29.40 -19.43 -1.90
CA ALA A 588 30.28 -18.28 -2.13
C ALA A 588 30.24 -17.28 -0.97
N VAL A 589 29.04 -16.88 -0.55
CA VAL A 589 28.85 -15.99 0.60
C VAL A 589 29.27 -16.67 1.91
N SER A 590 28.95 -17.95 2.12
CA SER A 590 29.36 -18.68 3.35
C SER A 590 30.88 -18.80 3.51
N VAL A 591 31.61 -18.99 2.40
CA VAL A 591 33.09 -19.03 2.38
C VAL A 591 33.68 -17.63 2.61
N ALA A 592 33.14 -16.59 1.97
CA ALA A 592 33.56 -15.20 2.21
C ALA A 592 33.36 -14.79 3.68
N VAL A 593 32.18 -15.06 4.25
CA VAL A 593 31.89 -14.85 5.68
C VAL A 593 32.83 -15.69 6.54
N GLY A 594 33.13 -16.94 6.18
CA GLY A 594 34.06 -17.81 6.94
C GLY A 594 35.51 -17.31 6.98
N LEU A 595 36.00 -16.74 5.88
CA LEU A 595 37.33 -16.09 5.80
C LEU A 595 37.39 -14.85 6.72
N LEU A 596 36.33 -14.02 6.71
CA LEU A 596 36.27 -12.79 7.49
C LEU A 596 35.98 -13.06 8.99
N GLU A 597 35.07 -13.98 9.32
CA GLU A 597 34.74 -14.43 10.68
C GLU A 597 35.94 -15.01 11.43
N THR A 598 36.93 -15.56 10.71
CA THR A 598 38.13 -16.17 11.32
C THR A 598 39.32 -15.21 11.41
N SER A 599 39.25 -14.06 10.74
CA SER A 599 40.37 -13.13 10.57
C SER A 599 40.11 -11.73 11.15
N PHE A 600 38.87 -11.22 11.03
CA PHE A 600 38.50 -9.83 11.29
C PHE A 600 37.15 -9.72 12.02
N GLN A 601 37.07 -10.25 13.25
CA GLN A 601 35.86 -10.17 14.08
C GLN A 601 35.65 -8.75 14.63
N ASN A 602 34.42 -8.23 14.53
CA ASN A 602 34.02 -6.89 14.98
C ASN A 602 34.86 -5.76 14.36
N ALA A 603 35.19 -5.90 13.07
CA ALA A 603 35.84 -4.89 12.24
C ALA A 603 34.91 -4.52 11.07
N GLY A 604 34.86 -3.23 10.72
CA GLY A 604 34.06 -2.73 9.61
C GLY A 604 34.40 -3.42 8.29
N THR A 605 33.47 -4.23 7.79
CA THR A 605 33.69 -5.12 6.65
C THR A 605 32.43 -5.17 5.79
N ARG A 606 32.59 -5.09 4.47
CA ARG A 606 31.51 -5.03 3.48
C ARG A 606 31.71 -6.10 2.41
N ILE A 607 30.78 -7.06 2.36
CA ILE A 607 30.78 -8.17 1.40
C ILE A 607 29.79 -7.80 0.28
N MET A 608 30.30 -7.59 -0.92
CA MET A 608 29.50 -7.16 -2.06
C MET A 608 29.22 -8.36 -2.97
N LEU A 609 28.00 -8.89 -2.93
CA LEU A 609 27.57 -9.98 -3.79
C LEU A 609 27.01 -9.44 -5.11
N PHE A 610 27.60 -9.84 -6.23
CA PHE A 610 27.09 -9.55 -7.58
C PHE A 610 26.53 -10.85 -8.16
N ALA A 611 25.22 -10.93 -8.34
CA ALA A 611 24.51 -12.12 -8.79
C ALA A 611 23.78 -11.89 -10.13
N GLY A 612 24.06 -12.73 -11.12
CA GLY A 612 23.44 -12.72 -12.45
C GLY A 612 22.41 -13.85 -12.63
N GLY A 613 21.67 -14.17 -11.59
CA GLY A 613 20.62 -15.19 -11.59
C GLY A 613 20.48 -15.97 -10.27
N PRO A 614 19.53 -16.91 -10.20
CA PRO A 614 19.20 -17.61 -8.96
C PRO A 614 20.24 -18.69 -8.58
N PRO A 615 20.43 -18.98 -7.29
CA PRO A 615 21.22 -20.12 -6.83
C PRO A 615 20.58 -21.45 -7.24
N THR A 616 21.30 -22.27 -8.01
CA THR A 616 20.83 -23.55 -8.59
C THR A 616 21.57 -24.78 -8.07
N GLU A 617 22.62 -24.60 -7.27
CA GLU A 617 23.35 -25.71 -6.64
C GLU A 617 23.76 -25.37 -5.20
N GLY A 618 23.75 -26.40 -4.35
CA GLY A 618 24.28 -26.35 -2.99
C GLY A 618 23.34 -25.77 -1.93
N PRO A 619 23.85 -25.51 -0.72
CA PRO A 619 23.14 -24.76 0.32
C PRO A 619 22.68 -23.39 -0.19
N GLY A 620 21.43 -23.03 0.10
CA GLY A 620 20.82 -21.80 -0.40
C GLY A 620 20.17 -21.90 -1.79
N MET A 621 20.19 -23.06 -2.46
CA MET A 621 19.50 -23.28 -3.74
C MET A 621 18.02 -22.85 -3.70
N VAL A 622 17.60 -22.06 -4.69
CA VAL A 622 16.27 -21.44 -4.82
C VAL A 622 15.40 -22.15 -5.87
N VAL A 623 16.00 -22.61 -6.97
CA VAL A 623 15.35 -23.33 -8.07
C VAL A 623 16.28 -24.43 -8.59
N GLY A 624 15.74 -25.49 -9.18
CA GLY A 624 16.55 -26.50 -9.86
C GLY A 624 17.16 -25.98 -11.18
N PRO A 625 18.15 -26.70 -11.72
CA PRO A 625 18.83 -26.31 -12.95
C PRO A 625 17.99 -26.53 -14.22
N GLU A 626 16.84 -27.20 -14.17
CA GLU A 626 16.01 -27.46 -15.37
C GLU A 626 15.08 -26.27 -15.65
N LEU A 627 15.10 -25.70 -16.87
CA LEU A 627 14.28 -24.53 -17.21
C LEU A 627 12.77 -24.78 -17.12
N ARG A 628 12.33 -26.03 -17.36
CA ARG A 628 10.94 -26.47 -17.16
C ARG A 628 10.43 -26.33 -15.71
N GLU A 629 11.33 -26.20 -14.74
CA GLU A 629 10.97 -25.83 -13.38
C GLU A 629 10.94 -24.30 -13.28
N PRO A 630 9.77 -23.67 -13.05
CA PRO A 630 9.68 -22.23 -12.90
C PRO A 630 10.29 -21.80 -11.55
N ILE A 631 10.76 -20.54 -11.50
CA ILE A 631 11.10 -19.91 -10.23
C ILE A 631 9.80 -19.59 -9.48
N ARG A 632 9.77 -19.78 -8.16
CA ARG A 632 8.58 -19.56 -7.33
C ARG A 632 7.96 -18.16 -7.52
N SER A 633 6.64 -18.11 -7.61
CA SER A 633 5.80 -16.91 -7.51
C SER A 633 5.23 -16.73 -6.09
N HIS A 634 4.59 -15.59 -5.80
CA HIS A 634 3.81 -15.43 -4.55
C HIS A 634 2.70 -16.48 -4.42
N HIS A 635 2.01 -16.77 -5.53
CA HIS A 635 0.96 -17.77 -5.58
C HIS A 635 1.46 -19.20 -5.25
N ASP A 636 2.70 -19.54 -5.63
CA ASP A 636 3.32 -20.81 -5.22
C ASP A 636 3.63 -20.83 -3.71
N ILE A 637 4.09 -19.71 -3.17
CA ILE A 637 4.39 -19.57 -1.73
C ILE A 637 3.10 -19.71 -0.91
N ASP A 638 2.03 -19.00 -1.29
CA ASP A 638 0.72 -19.01 -0.61
C ASP A 638 0.06 -20.40 -0.64
N ARG A 639 0.24 -21.15 -1.73
CA ARG A 639 -0.25 -22.54 -1.87
C ARG A 639 0.68 -23.59 -1.27
N ASP A 640 1.79 -23.18 -0.64
CA ASP A 640 2.87 -24.04 -0.13
C ASP A 640 3.49 -24.98 -1.19
N ASN A 641 3.44 -24.58 -2.47
CA ASN A 641 3.99 -25.29 -3.62
C ASN A 641 5.50 -25.03 -3.83
N VAL A 642 6.25 -24.84 -2.74
CA VAL A 642 7.63 -24.34 -2.79
C VAL A 642 8.66 -25.34 -2.26
N LYS A 643 9.28 -26.09 -3.18
CA LYS A 643 10.22 -27.19 -2.90
C LYS A 643 11.47 -26.76 -2.12
N TYR A 644 12.00 -25.57 -2.43
CA TYR A 644 13.31 -25.11 -1.97
C TYR A 644 13.25 -23.99 -0.91
N PHE A 645 12.30 -23.06 -1.07
CA PHE A 645 12.11 -21.84 -0.28
C PHE A 645 12.43 -21.98 1.22
N LYS A 646 11.72 -22.87 1.94
CA LYS A 646 11.88 -23.04 3.40
C LYS A 646 13.28 -23.50 3.83
N LYS A 647 14.04 -24.19 2.96
CA LYS A 647 15.42 -24.60 3.22
C LYS A 647 16.40 -23.47 2.93
N ALA A 648 16.22 -22.76 1.82
CA ALA A 648 17.05 -21.62 1.44
C ALA A 648 16.91 -20.46 2.44
N LEU A 649 15.69 -20.05 2.78
CA LEU A 649 15.41 -19.04 3.79
C LEU A 649 16.11 -19.36 5.12
N LYS A 650 15.96 -20.59 5.63
CA LYS A 650 16.63 -21.04 6.85
C LYS A 650 18.17 -21.02 6.73
N PHE A 651 18.74 -21.29 5.56
CA PHE A 651 20.19 -21.22 5.36
C PHE A 651 20.68 -19.78 5.45
N TYR A 652 20.08 -18.87 4.68
CA TYR A 652 20.45 -17.45 4.66
C TYR A 652 20.16 -16.74 6.00
N ASP A 653 19.09 -17.11 6.72
CA ASP A 653 18.78 -16.64 8.07
C ASP A 653 19.81 -17.03 9.15
N ASN A 654 20.55 -18.12 8.94
CA ASN A 654 21.63 -18.51 9.84
C ASN A 654 22.94 -17.83 9.46
N LEU A 655 23.15 -17.62 8.15
CA LEU A 655 24.31 -16.89 7.63
C LEU A 655 24.24 -15.40 7.98
N SER A 656 23.06 -14.77 7.89
CA SER A 656 22.85 -13.38 8.29
C SER A 656 23.14 -13.15 9.76
N LYS A 657 22.65 -14.02 10.66
CA LYS A 657 22.91 -13.95 12.10
C LYS A 657 24.39 -14.09 12.45
N ARG A 658 25.12 -15.00 11.78
CA ARG A 658 26.59 -15.12 11.92
C ARG A 658 27.29 -13.83 11.48
N THR A 659 26.94 -13.33 10.29
CA THR A 659 27.51 -12.12 9.69
C THR A 659 27.29 -10.88 10.57
N ALA A 660 26.04 -10.67 11.00
CA ALA A 660 25.66 -9.54 11.85
C ALA A 660 26.31 -9.61 13.24
N HIS A 661 26.45 -10.81 13.82
CA HIS A 661 27.20 -10.99 15.07
C HIS A 661 28.65 -10.49 14.92
N ASN A 662 29.31 -10.85 13.83
CA ASN A 662 30.69 -10.45 13.55
C ASN A 662 30.86 -8.98 13.12
N GLY A 663 29.78 -8.23 12.85
CA GLY A 663 29.86 -6.82 12.46
C GLY A 663 30.17 -6.60 10.98
N HIS A 664 29.85 -7.58 10.14
CA HIS A 664 30.05 -7.51 8.69
C HIS A 664 28.74 -7.16 7.98
N ILE A 665 28.85 -6.48 6.84
CA ILE A 665 27.77 -6.05 5.96
C ILE A 665 27.71 -7.02 4.77
N ILE A 666 26.52 -7.35 4.29
CA ILE A 666 26.33 -8.01 2.98
C ILE A 666 25.40 -7.16 2.12
N ASP A 667 25.94 -6.66 1.02
CA ASP A 667 25.17 -6.03 -0.06
C ASP A 667 24.83 -7.07 -1.13
N ILE A 668 23.71 -6.90 -1.81
CA ILE A 668 23.26 -7.77 -2.92
C ILE A 668 22.95 -6.90 -4.14
N PHE A 669 23.80 -7.01 -5.15
CA PHE A 669 23.62 -6.41 -6.47
C PHE A 669 23.15 -7.48 -7.44
N ALA A 670 21.92 -7.36 -7.92
CA ALA A 670 21.31 -8.26 -8.90
C ALA A 670 21.27 -7.59 -10.28
N GLY A 671 21.81 -8.29 -11.27
CA GLY A 671 21.79 -7.92 -12.69
C GLY A 671 21.26 -9.09 -13.50
N CYS A 672 19.94 -9.25 -13.56
CA CYS A 672 19.29 -10.40 -14.19
C CYS A 672 17.86 -10.05 -14.62
N LEU A 673 17.44 -10.56 -15.79
CA LEU A 673 16.09 -10.39 -16.36
C LEU A 673 14.98 -11.17 -15.62
N ASP A 674 15.37 -12.10 -14.73
CA ASP A 674 14.49 -12.94 -13.93
C ASP A 674 15.02 -12.99 -12.48
N GLN A 675 14.20 -13.50 -11.56
CA GLN A 675 14.45 -13.51 -10.12
C GLN A 675 15.77 -14.18 -9.73
N VAL A 676 16.49 -13.59 -8.78
CA VAL A 676 17.79 -14.10 -8.29
C VAL A 676 17.71 -14.77 -6.91
N GLY A 677 16.55 -14.83 -6.28
CA GLY A 677 16.39 -15.34 -4.92
C GLY A 677 16.51 -14.28 -3.82
N LEU A 678 16.22 -13.01 -4.13
CA LEU A 678 16.23 -11.93 -3.14
C LEU A 678 15.29 -12.22 -1.96
N LEU A 679 14.12 -12.85 -2.17
CA LEU A 679 13.22 -13.14 -1.05
C LEU A 679 13.86 -14.04 0.03
N GLU A 680 14.65 -15.04 -0.37
CA GLU A 680 15.40 -15.90 0.56
C GLU A 680 16.68 -15.25 1.07
N MET A 681 17.34 -14.41 0.26
CA MET A 681 18.60 -13.76 0.61
C MET A 681 18.44 -12.43 1.37
N LYS A 682 17.26 -11.80 1.39
CA LYS A 682 17.02 -10.48 2.03
C LYS A 682 17.49 -10.42 3.48
N GLY A 683 17.44 -11.55 4.20
CA GLY A 683 17.93 -11.64 5.56
C GLY A 683 19.39 -11.23 5.72
N LEU A 684 20.24 -11.44 4.70
CA LEU A 684 21.65 -11.03 4.69
C LEU A 684 21.80 -9.50 4.77
N ALA A 685 21.14 -8.77 3.87
CA ALA A 685 21.14 -7.31 3.82
C ALA A 685 20.36 -6.72 5.00
N ASN A 686 19.11 -7.14 5.21
CA ASN A 686 18.21 -6.61 6.24
C ASN A 686 18.77 -6.77 7.67
N SER A 687 19.51 -7.85 7.96
CA SER A 687 20.11 -8.04 9.30
C SER A 687 21.41 -7.26 9.50
N THR A 688 22.04 -6.80 8.41
CA THR A 688 23.37 -6.19 8.45
C THR A 688 23.40 -4.72 8.09
N GLY A 689 22.36 -4.17 7.44
CA GLY A 689 22.38 -2.80 6.91
C GLY A 689 23.19 -2.69 5.61
N GLY A 690 23.27 -3.76 4.83
CA GLY A 690 23.76 -3.70 3.45
C GLY A 690 22.65 -3.34 2.48
N HIS A 691 22.98 -2.89 1.27
CA HIS A 691 22.01 -2.51 0.26
C HIS A 691 21.51 -3.71 -0.55
N ILE A 692 20.29 -3.62 -1.07
CA ILE A 692 19.81 -4.46 -2.18
C ILE A 692 19.57 -3.55 -3.39
N ILE A 693 20.22 -3.85 -4.51
CA ILE A 693 19.99 -3.20 -5.80
C ILE A 693 19.54 -4.28 -6.79
N LEU A 694 18.32 -4.13 -7.31
CA LEU A 694 17.69 -5.04 -8.27
C LEU A 694 17.63 -4.35 -9.64
N THR A 695 18.31 -4.92 -10.64
CA THR A 695 18.36 -4.40 -12.01
C THR A 695 18.29 -5.52 -13.04
N ASP A 696 17.79 -5.18 -14.23
CA ASP A 696 17.64 -6.11 -15.37
C ASP A 696 19.01 -6.64 -15.88
N SER A 697 20.08 -5.85 -15.74
CA SER A 697 21.45 -6.18 -16.19
C SER A 697 22.51 -5.25 -15.58
N PHE A 698 23.74 -5.76 -15.39
CA PHE A 698 24.91 -4.97 -15.01
C PHE A 698 25.41 -4.02 -16.13
N THR A 699 24.88 -4.13 -17.36
CA THR A 699 25.13 -3.14 -18.42
C THR A 699 24.40 -1.81 -18.14
N SER A 700 23.31 -1.83 -17.38
CA SER A 700 22.42 -0.68 -17.13
C SER A 700 23.11 0.50 -16.44
N SER A 701 22.68 1.71 -16.79
CA SER A 701 23.06 2.95 -16.06
C SER A 701 22.57 2.91 -14.62
N GLN A 702 21.39 2.33 -14.38
CA GLN A 702 20.80 2.15 -13.05
C GLN A 702 21.73 1.41 -12.10
N PHE A 703 22.28 0.26 -12.52
CA PHE A 703 23.27 -0.47 -11.72
C PHE A 703 24.54 0.36 -11.52
N LYS A 704 25.13 0.87 -12.61
CA LYS A 704 26.44 1.54 -12.58
C LYS A 704 26.43 2.77 -11.66
N GLN A 705 25.43 3.65 -11.80
CA GLN A 705 25.33 4.86 -11.00
C GLN A 705 24.95 4.55 -9.54
N SER A 706 24.00 3.64 -9.29
CA SER A 706 23.68 3.22 -7.92
C SER A 706 24.90 2.63 -7.23
N TYR A 707 25.67 1.80 -7.91
CA TYR A 707 26.88 1.19 -7.36
C TYR A 707 27.98 2.22 -7.05
N ILE A 708 28.15 3.24 -7.90
CA ILE A 708 29.08 4.35 -7.64
C ILE A 708 28.70 5.10 -6.36
N ARG A 709 27.41 5.43 -6.18
CA ARG A 709 26.91 6.17 -5.00
C ARG A 709 27.13 5.46 -3.67
N VAL A 710 27.28 4.13 -3.68
CA VAL A 710 27.70 3.40 -2.47
C VAL A 710 29.04 3.93 -1.93
N PHE A 711 29.89 4.52 -2.77
CA PHE A 711 31.20 5.06 -2.40
C PHE A 711 31.25 6.60 -2.32
N ASP A 712 30.10 7.27 -2.21
CA ASP A 712 30.06 8.73 -2.01
C ASP A 712 30.82 9.16 -0.74
N LYS A 713 31.33 10.39 -0.75
CA LYS A 713 32.32 10.90 0.22
C LYS A 713 31.95 12.25 0.80
N ASP A 714 32.45 12.51 2.00
CA ASP A 714 32.41 13.83 2.66
C ASP A 714 33.46 14.81 2.08
N ASP A 715 33.37 16.08 2.49
CA ASP A 715 34.34 17.14 2.17
C ASP A 715 35.81 16.80 2.54
N ASN A 716 36.04 15.76 3.35
CA ASN A 716 37.34 15.31 3.83
C ASN A 716 37.84 14.03 3.13
N ASP A 717 37.22 13.62 2.00
CA ASP A 717 37.52 12.41 1.21
C ASP A 717 37.27 11.08 1.94
N ASN A 718 36.48 11.08 3.03
CA ASN A 718 36.04 9.88 3.74
C ASN A 718 34.71 9.38 3.15
N LEU A 719 34.53 8.06 3.04
CA LEU A 719 33.26 7.47 2.61
C LEU A 719 32.14 7.81 3.60
N LEU A 720 30.95 8.17 3.12
CA LEU A 720 29.79 8.53 3.97
C LEU A 720 29.28 7.37 4.85
N MET A 721 29.58 6.12 4.47
CA MET A 721 29.14 4.94 5.21
C MET A 721 29.84 4.77 6.57
N GLY A 722 29.06 4.45 7.60
CA GLY A 722 29.51 3.99 8.90
C GLY A 722 29.45 2.46 9.03
N PHE A 723 30.38 1.88 9.78
CA PHE A 723 30.54 0.43 9.93
C PHE A 723 30.38 -0.06 11.37
N ASN A 724 30.06 -1.34 11.54
CA ASN A 724 29.97 -2.07 12.82
C ASN A 724 29.19 -1.29 13.89
N ALA A 725 28.10 -0.62 13.49
CA ALA A 725 27.37 0.29 14.35
C ALA A 725 26.49 -0.44 15.38
N SER A 726 26.25 0.23 16.51
CA SER A 726 25.31 -0.21 17.53
C SER A 726 24.58 0.97 18.14
N LEU A 727 23.26 0.79 18.29
CA LEU A 727 22.34 1.77 18.83
C LEU A 727 21.92 1.33 20.23
N GLU A 728 21.87 2.26 21.18
CA GLU A 728 21.23 2.08 22.48
C GLU A 728 20.22 3.19 22.73
N ALA A 729 18.98 2.82 23.06
CA ALA A 729 17.90 3.73 23.42
C ALA A 729 17.72 3.76 24.95
N ILE A 730 17.91 4.94 25.54
CA ILE A 730 17.73 5.21 26.96
C ILE A 730 16.51 6.11 27.13
N THR A 731 15.57 5.71 28.00
CA THR A 731 14.32 6.46 28.23
C THR A 731 14.19 6.86 29.70
N THR A 732 13.40 7.91 29.97
CA THR A 732 12.95 8.20 31.35
C THR A 732 12.02 7.10 31.85
N LYS A 733 11.70 7.09 33.15
CA LYS A 733 11.01 5.95 33.79
C LYS A 733 9.61 5.72 33.25
N GLU A 734 8.98 6.77 32.75
CA GLU A 734 7.61 6.87 32.25
C GLU A 734 7.44 6.21 30.88
N LEU A 735 8.54 6.00 30.15
CA LEU A 735 8.56 5.39 28.81
C LEU A 735 9.37 4.09 28.82
N LYS A 736 8.98 3.15 27.96
CA LYS A 736 9.71 1.91 27.67
C LYS A 736 9.80 1.67 26.18
N VAL A 737 10.90 1.09 25.74
CA VAL A 737 11.18 0.63 24.38
C VAL A 737 10.50 -0.72 24.17
N THR A 738 9.61 -0.80 23.18
CA THR A 738 8.93 -2.04 22.76
C THR A 738 9.70 -2.76 21.64
N GLY A 739 10.44 -2.01 20.82
CA GLY A 739 11.35 -2.55 19.81
C GLY A 739 11.65 -1.58 18.67
N LEU A 740 12.23 -2.12 17.60
CA LEU A 740 12.71 -1.37 16.43
C LEU A 740 12.31 -2.08 15.13
N ILE A 741 11.95 -1.32 14.08
CA ILE A 741 11.73 -1.80 12.71
C ILE A 741 12.63 -1.01 11.75
N GLY A 742 13.54 -1.72 11.09
CA GLY A 742 14.61 -1.23 10.23
C GLY A 742 15.73 -2.27 10.12
N HIS A 743 16.82 -1.96 9.41
CA HIS A 743 17.89 -2.93 9.14
C HIS A 743 18.86 -3.14 10.33
N ALA A 744 18.53 -4.05 11.24
CA ALA A 744 19.29 -4.30 12.46
C ALA A 744 19.12 -5.72 13.02
N VAL A 745 19.90 -6.07 14.05
CA VAL A 745 19.68 -7.25 14.91
C VAL A 745 19.69 -6.88 16.40
N SER A 746 18.90 -7.60 17.19
CA SER A 746 18.87 -7.45 18.66
C SER A 746 20.20 -7.84 19.30
N LEU A 747 20.76 -6.96 20.15
CA LEU A 747 21.87 -7.30 21.03
C LEU A 747 21.41 -8.01 22.33
N ASN A 748 20.10 -8.25 22.48
CA ASN A 748 19.48 -8.92 23.63
C ASN A 748 19.80 -8.29 25.00
N LYS A 749 20.25 -7.03 25.00
CA LYS A 749 20.53 -6.25 26.20
C LYS A 749 19.21 -6.00 26.95
N LYS A 750 19.08 -6.58 28.12
CA LYS A 750 17.97 -6.30 29.06
C LYS A 750 18.34 -5.07 29.89
N SER A 751 17.40 -4.13 30.03
CA SER A 751 17.58 -2.88 30.75
C SER A 751 16.25 -2.46 31.39
N SER A 752 16.27 -1.46 32.29
CA SER A 752 15.04 -0.84 32.81
C SER A 752 14.26 -0.03 31.78
N CYS A 753 14.80 0.12 30.57
CA CYS A 753 14.15 0.80 29.45
C CYS A 753 13.31 -0.17 28.60
N VAL A 754 13.48 -1.49 28.72
CA VAL A 754 12.73 -2.48 27.90
C VAL A 754 11.29 -2.64 28.39
N GLY A 755 10.33 -2.65 27.47
CA GLY A 755 8.90 -2.84 27.74
C GLY A 755 8.49 -4.30 27.89
N GLU A 756 7.23 -4.51 28.26
CA GLU A 756 6.57 -5.82 28.30
C GLU A 756 6.01 -6.20 26.92
N THR A 757 5.61 -5.21 26.11
CA THR A 757 5.11 -5.42 24.76
C THR A 757 6.26 -5.36 23.74
N GLU A 758 6.23 -6.24 22.75
CA GLU A 758 7.26 -6.31 21.70
C GLU A 758 6.67 -5.83 20.36
N CYS A 759 7.39 -4.95 19.66
CA CYS A 759 7.06 -4.45 18.33
C CYS A 759 8.30 -4.53 17.43
N GLY A 760 8.23 -5.24 16.30
CA GLY A 760 9.41 -5.46 15.47
C GLY A 760 10.47 -6.29 16.18
N ILE A 761 11.72 -5.82 16.14
CA ILE A 761 12.87 -6.38 16.84
C ILE A 761 12.83 -5.93 18.31
N GLY A 762 11.94 -6.56 19.09
CA GLY A 762 11.65 -6.24 20.48
C GLY A 762 12.57 -6.91 21.51
N GLY A 763 12.13 -6.85 22.78
CA GLY A 763 12.78 -7.54 23.90
C GLY A 763 14.15 -6.98 24.30
N THR A 764 14.57 -5.84 23.76
CA THR A 764 15.84 -5.16 24.06
C THR A 764 15.69 -3.64 23.91
N SER A 765 16.67 -2.90 24.43
CA SER A 765 16.84 -1.46 24.17
C SER A 765 18.15 -1.16 23.44
N SER A 766 18.74 -2.16 22.78
CA SER A 766 19.97 -2.00 22.01
C SER A 766 20.10 -2.99 20.85
N TRP A 767 20.56 -2.49 19.72
CA TRP A 767 20.62 -3.22 18.45
C TRP A 767 21.97 -2.98 17.77
N LYS A 768 22.34 -3.88 16.86
CA LYS A 768 23.53 -3.78 16.01
C LYS A 768 23.06 -3.58 14.57
N MET A 769 23.63 -2.59 13.88
CA MET A 769 23.44 -2.29 12.46
C MET A 769 24.84 -2.30 11.86
N CYS A 770 25.19 -3.29 11.05
CA CYS A 770 26.61 -3.49 10.70
C CYS A 770 27.08 -2.46 9.65
N GLY A 771 26.15 -1.94 8.84
CA GLY A 771 26.30 -0.78 7.98
C GLY A 771 25.22 0.24 8.33
N ILE A 772 25.59 1.51 8.22
CA ILE A 772 24.72 2.68 8.27
C ILE A 772 25.27 3.72 7.29
N ASP A 773 24.42 4.64 6.86
CA ASP A 773 24.71 5.76 5.95
C ASP A 773 23.80 6.96 6.35
N PRO A 774 23.97 8.15 5.75
CA PRO A 774 23.19 9.33 6.12
C PRO A 774 21.67 9.22 5.92
N THR A 775 21.17 8.29 5.09
CA THR A 775 19.73 8.05 4.87
C THR A 775 19.15 6.96 5.77
N SER A 776 19.96 5.99 6.22
CA SER A 776 19.59 4.88 7.12
C SER A 776 18.73 5.32 8.31
N SER A 777 17.45 4.98 8.26
CA SER A 777 16.43 5.44 9.20
C SER A 777 15.69 4.28 9.87
N TYR A 778 15.46 4.40 11.17
CA TYR A 778 14.97 3.33 12.04
C TYR A 778 13.71 3.75 12.81
N GLY A 779 12.64 2.97 12.70
CA GLY A 779 11.42 3.17 13.48
C GLY A 779 11.55 2.53 14.86
N ILE A 780 11.55 3.33 15.93
CA ILE A 780 11.67 2.90 17.32
C ILE A 780 10.33 3.13 18.02
N TYR A 781 9.79 2.09 18.67
CA TYR A 781 8.44 2.09 19.22
C TYR A 781 8.45 2.04 20.74
N PHE A 782 7.57 2.82 21.38
CA PHE A 782 7.54 3.01 22.82
C PHE A 782 6.16 2.72 23.43
N GLU A 783 6.15 2.25 24.68
CA GLU A 783 4.95 2.18 25.53
C GLU A 783 5.10 3.03 26.79
N VAL A 784 3.97 3.49 27.33
CA VAL A 784 3.92 4.28 28.58
C VAL A 784 3.89 3.33 29.78
N ALA A 785 4.89 3.45 30.64
CA ALA A 785 5.08 2.59 31.81
C ALA A 785 4.12 2.91 32.97
N ASN A 786 3.62 4.15 33.03
CA ASN A 786 2.84 4.64 34.16
C ASN A 786 1.38 4.13 34.10
N GLN A 787 0.98 3.38 35.12
CA GLN A 787 -0.31 2.67 35.17
C GLN A 787 -1.21 3.10 36.34
N GLY A 788 -0.86 4.21 37.01
CA GLY A 788 -1.70 4.88 38.00
C GLY A 788 -2.40 6.13 37.46
N GLY A 789 -3.13 6.82 38.34
CA GLY A 789 -3.50 8.22 38.13
C GLY A 789 -2.32 9.18 38.38
N PRO A 790 -2.48 10.48 38.10
CA PRO A 790 -1.40 11.45 38.28
C PRO A 790 -0.88 11.48 39.73
N THR A 791 0.44 11.45 39.88
CA THR A 791 1.12 11.62 41.17
C THR A 791 0.94 13.06 41.65
N PRO A 792 0.78 13.34 42.96
CA PRO A 792 0.60 14.71 43.47
C PRO A 792 1.79 15.62 43.15
N MET A 793 1.66 16.35 42.04
CA MET A 793 2.23 17.65 41.70
C MET A 793 3.65 17.94 42.23
N GLN A 794 4.67 17.41 41.55
CA GLN A 794 5.90 18.20 41.39
C GLN A 794 5.56 19.43 40.55
N GLN A 795 5.89 20.63 41.05
CA GLN A 795 5.61 21.88 40.36
C GLN A 795 6.50 22.03 39.11
N GLY A 796 5.93 21.77 37.94
CA GLY A 796 6.57 21.94 36.63
C GLY A 796 6.04 20.93 35.59
N PRO A 797 6.13 21.26 34.29
CA PRO A 797 5.74 20.32 33.23
C PRO A 797 6.67 19.10 33.25
N GLN A 798 6.10 17.91 33.50
CA GLN A 798 6.81 16.64 33.41
C GLN A 798 7.15 16.36 31.94
N LYS A 799 8.37 15.89 31.66
CA LYS A 799 8.84 15.59 30.31
C LYS A 799 9.28 14.13 30.20
N GLY A 800 8.80 13.44 29.19
CA GLY A 800 9.39 12.17 28.75
C GLY A 800 10.62 12.49 27.91
N MET A 801 11.73 11.79 28.16
CA MET A 801 12.96 11.97 27.37
C MET A 801 13.46 10.64 26.81
N MET A 802 14.09 10.73 25.65
CA MET A 802 14.68 9.65 24.88
C MET A 802 16.09 10.08 24.51
N GLN A 803 17.09 9.26 24.78
CA GLN A 803 18.45 9.45 24.31
C GLN A 803 18.89 8.25 23.49
N PHE A 804 19.35 8.53 22.27
CA PHE A 804 19.86 7.56 21.32
C PHE A 804 21.39 7.68 21.28
N LEU A 805 22.07 6.57 21.54
CA LEU A 805 23.53 6.46 21.53
C LEU A 805 23.94 5.56 20.37
N THR A 806 24.50 6.15 19.32
CA THR A 806 24.94 5.43 18.11
C THR A 806 26.46 5.37 18.08
N TYR A 807 27.01 4.22 18.50
CA TYR A 807 28.44 3.92 18.38
C TYR A 807 28.70 3.33 17.01
N TYR A 808 29.66 3.83 16.25
CA TYR A 808 30.03 3.27 14.95
C TYR A 808 31.51 3.48 14.61
N GLN A 809 32.05 2.65 13.73
CA GLN A 809 33.35 2.87 13.10
C GLN A 809 33.14 3.81 11.91
N HIS A 810 33.68 5.01 11.98
CA HIS A 810 33.74 5.94 10.87
C HIS A 810 34.73 5.41 9.81
N SER A 811 34.50 5.74 8.54
CA SER A 811 35.33 5.31 7.40
C SER A 811 36.79 5.75 7.51
N SER A 812 37.07 6.87 8.20
CA SER A 812 38.43 7.33 8.59
C SER A 812 39.19 6.38 9.53
N GLY A 813 38.56 5.32 10.05
CA GLY A 813 39.18 4.32 10.93
C GLY A 813 39.14 4.65 12.43
N GLN A 814 38.37 5.65 12.84
CA GLN A 814 38.11 5.97 14.25
C GLN A 814 36.73 5.46 14.69
N TYR A 815 36.55 5.24 15.99
CA TYR A 815 35.20 5.03 16.55
C TYR A 815 34.57 6.37 16.90
N HIS A 816 33.36 6.60 16.42
CA HIS A 816 32.55 7.77 16.75
C HIS A 816 31.35 7.35 17.61
N LEU A 817 30.81 8.31 18.37
CA LEU A 817 29.54 8.21 19.08
C LEU A 817 28.69 9.43 18.74
N ARG A 818 27.62 9.25 17.96
CA ARG A 818 26.58 10.27 17.73
C ARG A 818 25.50 10.12 18.81
N VAL A 819 25.18 11.20 19.51
CA VAL A 819 24.28 11.27 20.66
C VAL A 819 23.14 12.21 20.34
N THR A 820 21.93 11.68 20.22
CA THR A 820 20.70 12.45 20.00
C THR A 820 19.83 12.37 21.25
N THR A 821 19.55 13.50 21.90
CA THR A 821 18.67 13.57 23.07
C THR A 821 17.42 14.40 22.78
N VAL A 822 16.25 13.77 22.87
CA VAL A 822 14.95 14.37 22.59
C VAL A 822 14.11 14.39 23.87
N ALA A 823 13.53 15.55 24.19
CA ALA A 823 12.56 15.69 25.27
C ALA A 823 11.21 16.17 24.70
N ARG A 824 10.11 15.60 25.20
CA ARG A 824 8.73 16.00 24.90
C ARG A 824 7.91 16.10 26.19
N ASN A 825 6.93 17.00 26.20
CA ASN A 825 6.05 17.16 27.36
C ASN A 825 5.15 15.92 27.52
N LEU A 826 4.83 15.54 28.76
CA LEU A 826 3.75 14.61 29.03
C LEU A 826 2.41 15.36 28.98
N SER A 827 1.34 14.68 28.53
CA SER A 827 -0.02 15.22 28.53
C SER A 827 -0.50 15.57 29.94
N GLY A 828 -1.41 16.54 30.02
CA GLY A 828 -2.19 16.82 31.22
C GLY A 828 -3.14 15.68 31.62
N PRO A 829 -4.08 15.95 32.54
CA PRO A 829 -5.17 15.04 32.84
C PRO A 829 -5.99 14.68 31.58
N ALA A 830 -6.62 13.49 31.60
CA ALA A 830 -7.16 12.84 30.42
C ALA A 830 -8.04 13.74 29.52
N GLY A 831 -7.71 13.77 28.22
CA GLY A 831 -8.41 14.59 27.22
C GLY A 831 -7.73 15.92 26.88
N ASP A 832 -6.44 16.05 27.16
CA ASP A 832 -5.61 17.21 26.80
C ASP A 832 -5.60 17.48 25.27
N PRO A 833 -6.10 18.64 24.78
CA PRO A 833 -6.09 18.99 23.37
C PRO A 833 -4.68 19.04 22.75
N ALA A 834 -3.65 19.32 23.56
CA ALA A 834 -2.26 19.37 23.10
C ALA A 834 -1.80 18.03 22.52
N LEU A 835 -2.41 16.92 22.93
CA LEU A 835 -2.11 15.58 22.42
C LEU A 835 -2.49 15.46 20.93
N ALA A 836 -3.71 15.85 20.56
CA ALA A 836 -4.19 15.85 19.17
C ALA A 836 -3.44 16.88 18.31
N GLN A 837 -3.16 18.07 18.87
CA GLN A 837 -2.37 19.12 18.21
C GLN A 837 -0.90 18.71 17.96
N SER A 838 -0.40 17.68 18.65
CA SER A 838 0.98 17.19 18.51
C SER A 838 1.17 16.01 17.55
N PHE A 839 0.08 15.54 16.92
CA PHE A 839 0.13 14.39 16.01
C PHE A 839 0.82 14.75 14.70
N ASP A 840 1.81 13.94 14.32
CA ASP A 840 2.54 14.04 13.06
C ASP A 840 2.02 12.95 12.12
N GLN A 841 1.02 13.28 11.29
CA GLN A 841 0.40 12.32 10.37
C GLN A 841 1.36 11.71 9.35
N GLU A 842 2.40 12.45 8.95
CA GLU A 842 3.43 11.99 8.01
C GLU A 842 4.29 10.91 8.67
N ALA A 843 4.91 11.21 9.81
CA ALA A 843 5.72 10.24 10.54
C ALA A 843 4.87 9.05 11.03
N ALA A 844 3.63 9.30 11.46
CA ALA A 844 2.68 8.26 11.84
C ALA A 844 2.32 7.33 10.68
N ALA A 845 2.15 7.84 9.45
CA ALA A 845 1.87 7.02 8.28
C ALA A 845 3.04 6.09 7.96
N VAL A 846 4.28 6.61 7.94
CA VAL A 846 5.50 5.82 7.69
C VAL A 846 5.73 4.77 8.78
N LEU A 847 5.58 5.13 10.06
CA LEU A 847 5.75 4.19 11.17
C LEU A 847 4.67 3.09 11.18
N MET A 848 3.43 3.43 10.82
CA MET A 848 2.35 2.44 10.64
C MET A 848 2.54 1.57 9.40
N ALA A 849 3.09 2.11 8.30
CA ALA A 849 3.47 1.34 7.13
C ALA A 849 4.59 0.34 7.44
N ARG A 850 5.62 0.73 8.18
CA ARG A 850 6.67 -0.18 8.67
C ARG A 850 6.12 -1.30 9.56
N ILE A 851 5.15 -1.01 10.44
CA ILE A 851 4.43 -2.06 11.19
C ILE A 851 3.64 -2.97 10.24
N ALA A 852 2.89 -2.42 9.28
CA ALA A 852 2.08 -3.21 8.34
C ALA A 852 2.95 -4.14 7.49
N VAL A 853 4.08 -3.65 6.97
CA VAL A 853 5.04 -4.44 6.20
C VAL A 853 5.70 -5.53 7.04
N PHE A 854 6.11 -5.23 8.28
CA PHE A 854 6.64 -6.23 9.21
C PHE A 854 5.60 -7.33 9.52
N LYS A 855 4.33 -6.95 9.69
CA LYS A 855 3.23 -7.92 9.84
C LYS A 855 3.03 -8.77 8.59
N ALA A 856 3.12 -8.17 7.40
CA ALA A 856 2.99 -8.87 6.11
C ALA A 856 4.17 -9.79 5.76
N GLU A 857 5.12 -10.02 6.66
CA GLU A 857 6.09 -11.12 6.58
C GLU A 857 5.65 -12.39 7.34
N VAL A 858 4.59 -12.31 8.16
CA VAL A 858 4.15 -13.37 9.08
C VAL A 858 2.65 -13.64 9.02
N ASP A 859 1.84 -12.57 8.91
CA ASP A 859 0.38 -12.61 8.78
C ASP A 859 -0.03 -12.55 7.29
N ASP A 860 -1.13 -13.21 6.92
CA ASP A 860 -1.67 -13.18 5.55
C ASP A 860 -2.07 -11.75 5.13
N GLY A 861 -1.78 -11.37 3.88
CA GLY A 861 -2.04 -10.02 3.33
C GLY A 861 -3.44 -9.45 3.64
N PRO A 862 -4.54 -10.19 3.40
CA PRO A 862 -5.90 -9.74 3.72
C PRO A 862 -6.14 -9.42 5.20
N ASP A 863 -5.47 -10.10 6.14
CA ASP A 863 -5.60 -9.82 7.57
C ASP A 863 -4.74 -8.63 8.01
N VAL A 864 -3.62 -8.35 7.33
CA VAL A 864 -2.85 -7.11 7.49
C VAL A 864 -3.66 -5.91 7.00
N LEU A 865 -4.31 -6.00 5.83
CA LEU A 865 -5.19 -4.93 5.30
C LEU A 865 -6.34 -4.64 6.27
N ARG A 866 -7.03 -5.68 6.76
CA ARG A 866 -8.06 -5.55 7.81
C ARG A 866 -7.52 -4.94 9.11
N TRP A 867 -6.25 -5.16 9.43
CA TRP A 867 -5.61 -4.53 10.59
C TRP A 867 -5.39 -3.03 10.35
N VAL A 868 -4.87 -2.63 9.18
CA VAL A 868 -4.72 -1.22 8.78
C VAL A 868 -6.07 -0.49 8.81
N ASP A 869 -7.09 -1.04 8.13
CA ASP A 869 -8.44 -0.47 8.10
C ASP A 869 -9.01 -0.31 9.54
N ARG A 870 -8.83 -1.30 10.42
CA ARG A 870 -9.25 -1.23 11.82
C ARG A 870 -8.49 -0.20 12.64
N MET A 871 -7.22 0.05 12.37
CA MET A 871 -6.46 1.10 13.08
C MET A 871 -6.93 2.48 12.63
N LEU A 872 -7.11 2.69 11.32
CA LEU A 872 -7.64 3.93 10.76
C LEU A 872 -9.04 4.25 11.31
N ILE A 873 -9.99 3.32 11.24
CA ILE A 873 -11.35 3.52 11.75
C ILE A 873 -11.33 3.89 13.24
N ARG A 874 -10.48 3.27 14.05
CA ARG A 874 -10.35 3.58 15.48
C ARG A 874 -9.73 4.96 15.73
N LEU A 875 -8.76 5.38 14.93
CA LEU A 875 -8.17 6.71 15.02
C LEU A 875 -9.22 7.77 14.69
N CYS A 876 -9.92 7.64 13.55
CA CYS A 876 -11.01 8.53 13.16
C CYS A 876 -12.14 8.54 14.21
N SER A 877 -12.56 7.38 14.73
CA SER A 877 -13.58 7.31 15.80
C SER A 877 -13.16 7.99 17.12
N LYS A 878 -11.89 8.34 17.30
CA LYS A 878 -11.34 8.95 18.51
C LYS A 878 -10.99 10.44 18.36
N PHE A 879 -10.60 10.87 17.16
CA PHE A 879 -10.07 12.20 16.87
C PHE A 879 -10.86 12.98 15.80
N ALA A 880 -11.86 12.38 15.16
CA ALA A 880 -12.83 13.10 14.34
C ALA A 880 -13.97 13.66 15.21
N ASP A 881 -14.46 14.83 14.84
CA ASP A 881 -15.74 15.35 15.29
C ASP A 881 -16.85 14.82 14.39
N TYR A 882 -17.92 14.31 15.00
CA TYR A 882 -19.10 13.82 14.29
C TYR A 882 -20.31 13.72 15.21
N ARG A 883 -21.51 13.86 14.62
CA ARG A 883 -22.80 13.55 15.24
C ARG A 883 -23.14 12.08 14.97
N LYS A 884 -23.66 11.37 15.96
CA LYS A 884 -24.06 9.97 15.76
C LYS A 884 -25.11 9.87 14.67
N ASP A 885 -24.97 8.83 13.85
CA ASP A 885 -25.88 8.47 12.76
C ASP A 885 -25.99 9.50 11.61
N ASP A 886 -25.06 10.47 11.54
CA ASP A 886 -24.96 11.49 10.47
C ASP A 886 -23.55 11.51 9.83
N PRO A 887 -23.34 10.78 8.71
CA PRO A 887 -22.08 10.78 7.96
C PRO A 887 -21.61 12.14 7.46
N THR A 888 -22.53 13.08 7.19
CA THR A 888 -22.17 14.38 6.61
C THR A 888 -21.48 15.30 7.63
N SER A 889 -21.72 15.05 8.92
CA SER A 889 -21.12 15.77 10.04
C SER A 889 -19.66 15.44 10.33
N PHE A 890 -19.09 14.41 9.69
CA PHE A 890 -17.73 13.95 9.97
C PHE A 890 -16.69 15.01 9.55
N ARG A 891 -15.84 15.42 10.50
CA ARG A 891 -14.73 16.37 10.31
C ARG A 891 -13.48 15.87 11.04
N LEU A 892 -12.31 16.05 10.42
CA LEU A 892 -11.00 15.78 11.02
C LEU A 892 -10.24 17.10 11.18
N ASP A 893 -9.53 17.25 12.29
CA ASP A 893 -8.55 18.31 12.47
C ASP A 893 -7.46 18.26 11.39
N LYS A 894 -6.90 19.42 11.04
CA LYS A 894 -5.86 19.59 10.00
C LYS A 894 -4.73 18.55 10.11
N ASN A 895 -4.28 18.27 11.33
CA ASN A 895 -3.20 17.32 11.64
C ASN A 895 -3.53 15.86 11.33
N PHE A 896 -4.79 15.51 11.05
CA PHE A 896 -5.25 14.16 10.73
C PHE A 896 -5.83 14.02 9.31
N THR A 897 -5.98 15.10 8.55
CA THR A 897 -6.70 15.10 7.26
C THR A 897 -6.04 14.25 6.17
N LEU A 898 -4.71 14.18 6.12
CA LEU A 898 -3.96 13.40 5.13
C LEU A 898 -3.78 11.94 5.57
N TYR A 899 -3.89 11.63 6.87
CA TYR A 899 -3.66 10.28 7.37
C TYR A 899 -4.59 9.21 6.72
N PRO A 900 -5.91 9.44 6.53
CA PRO A 900 -6.76 8.54 5.73
C PRO A 900 -6.28 8.34 4.29
N GLN A 901 -5.78 9.39 3.65
CA GLN A 901 -5.26 9.34 2.27
C GLN A 901 -3.97 8.51 2.20
N PHE A 902 -3.02 8.72 3.11
CA PHE A 902 -1.83 7.87 3.21
C PHE A 902 -2.19 6.39 3.46
N MET A 903 -3.17 6.11 4.33
CA MET A 903 -3.64 4.74 4.56
C MET A 903 -4.35 4.15 3.33
N PHE A 904 -5.05 4.97 2.53
CA PHE A 904 -5.66 4.57 1.26
C PHE A 904 -4.62 4.20 0.19
N HIS A 905 -3.55 4.97 0.04
CA HIS A 905 -2.48 4.61 -0.91
C HIS A 905 -1.65 3.43 -0.39
N LEU A 906 -1.32 3.37 0.92
CA LEU A 906 -0.62 2.25 1.54
C LEU A 906 -1.34 0.90 1.31
N ARG A 907 -2.66 0.81 1.50
CA ARG A 907 -3.43 -0.43 1.33
C ARG A 907 -3.55 -0.93 -0.12
N ARG A 908 -3.22 -0.09 -1.12
CA ARG A 908 -3.08 -0.49 -2.54
C ARG A 908 -1.63 -0.55 -3.04
N SER A 909 -0.67 -0.09 -2.25
CA SER A 909 0.75 -0.11 -2.60
C SER A 909 1.29 -1.53 -2.78
N GLN A 910 2.34 -1.65 -3.60
CA GLN A 910 3.10 -2.89 -3.83
C GLN A 910 3.76 -3.47 -2.56
N PHE A 911 3.76 -2.74 -1.45
CA PHE A 911 4.21 -3.25 -0.15
C PHE A 911 3.24 -4.27 0.44
N LEU A 912 1.92 -4.08 0.22
CA LEU A 912 0.85 -4.91 0.79
C LEU A 912 0.07 -5.69 -0.28
N GLN A 913 -0.18 -5.09 -1.45
CA GLN A 913 -0.77 -5.77 -2.61
C GLN A 913 0.34 -6.31 -3.51
N VAL A 914 0.67 -7.58 -3.34
CA VAL A 914 1.78 -8.23 -4.05
C VAL A 914 1.39 -8.82 -5.41
N PHE A 915 0.15 -8.61 -5.86
CA PHE A 915 -0.29 -9.00 -7.20
C PHE A 915 0.50 -8.22 -8.25
N ASN A 916 0.74 -8.86 -9.41
CA ASN A 916 1.56 -8.30 -10.50
C ASN A 916 3.00 -7.90 -10.09
N ASN A 917 3.51 -8.42 -8.97
CA ASN A 917 4.89 -8.27 -8.52
C ASN A 917 5.50 -9.66 -8.29
N SER A 918 6.80 -9.80 -8.51
CA SER A 918 7.54 -10.99 -8.10
C SER A 918 7.85 -10.98 -6.59
N PRO A 919 8.09 -12.17 -6.00
CA PRO A 919 8.68 -12.30 -4.66
C PRO A 919 9.94 -11.46 -4.43
N ASP A 920 10.81 -11.33 -5.42
CA ASP A 920 12.07 -10.61 -5.32
C ASP A 920 11.89 -9.08 -5.37
N GLU A 921 11.05 -8.56 -6.26
CA GLU A 921 10.67 -7.13 -6.29
C GLU A 921 9.99 -6.72 -4.97
N THR A 922 9.10 -7.56 -4.46
CA THR A 922 8.44 -7.30 -3.17
C THR A 922 9.45 -7.25 -2.02
N ALA A 923 10.47 -8.11 -2.04
CA ALA A 923 11.55 -8.07 -1.06
C ALA A 923 12.41 -6.81 -1.19
N PHE A 924 12.71 -6.37 -2.42
CA PHE A 924 13.43 -5.12 -2.70
C PHE A 924 12.66 -3.88 -2.25
N TYR A 925 11.39 -3.72 -2.61
CA TYR A 925 10.58 -2.58 -2.19
C TYR A 925 10.48 -2.50 -0.66
N ARG A 926 10.19 -3.63 0.01
CA ARG A 926 10.12 -3.69 1.48
C ARG A 926 11.47 -3.45 2.17
N HIS A 927 12.59 -3.75 1.51
CA HIS A 927 13.93 -3.41 2.01
C HIS A 927 14.11 -1.89 2.02
N VAL A 928 13.88 -1.21 0.89
CA VAL A 928 14.09 0.24 0.76
C VAL A 928 13.18 1.05 1.69
N LEU A 929 11.90 0.69 1.83
CA LEU A 929 10.98 1.36 2.79
C LEU A 929 11.45 1.26 4.27
N ASN A 930 12.21 0.21 4.61
CA ASN A 930 12.77 0.04 5.96
C ASN A 930 14.14 0.71 6.13
N HIS A 931 14.71 1.26 5.05
CA HIS A 931 15.92 2.05 5.03
C HIS A 931 15.59 3.55 5.09
N GLU A 932 14.67 4.04 4.28
CA GLU A 932 14.49 5.50 4.07
C GLU A 932 13.84 6.30 5.20
N TYR A 933 14.13 7.60 5.23
CA TYR A 933 13.56 8.60 6.14
C TYR A 933 12.10 8.96 5.80
N VAL A 934 11.49 9.94 6.49
CA VAL A 934 10.05 10.23 6.34
C VAL A 934 9.69 10.66 4.92
N GLY A 935 10.43 11.60 4.32
CA GLY A 935 10.11 12.17 3.01
C GLY A 935 9.99 11.11 1.92
N ASP A 936 11.06 10.37 1.68
CA ASP A 936 11.12 9.33 0.65
C ASP A 936 10.16 8.16 0.93
N SER A 937 9.97 7.81 2.20
CA SER A 937 8.96 6.82 2.60
C SER A 937 7.52 7.27 2.28
N LEU A 938 7.23 8.58 2.28
CA LEU A 938 5.92 9.10 1.87
C LEU A 938 5.74 9.02 0.36
N ILE A 939 6.75 9.42 -0.44
CA ILE A 939 6.71 9.32 -1.91
C ILE A 939 6.49 7.85 -2.35
N MET A 940 7.13 6.91 -1.65
CA MET A 940 6.90 5.47 -1.81
C MET A 940 5.47 5.02 -1.52
N ILE A 941 4.81 5.61 -0.52
CA ILE A 941 3.43 5.26 -0.11
C ILE A 941 2.41 5.93 -1.03
N GLN A 942 2.57 7.23 -1.27
CA GLN A 942 1.76 8.09 -2.10
C GLN A 942 2.68 8.85 -3.07
N PRO A 943 2.80 8.38 -4.32
CA PRO A 943 3.54 9.07 -5.37
C PRO A 943 3.13 10.53 -5.54
N THR A 944 4.10 11.38 -5.89
CA THR A 944 3.85 12.78 -6.31
C THR A 944 3.58 12.83 -7.82
N LEU A 945 2.80 13.82 -8.23
CA LEU A 945 2.42 14.04 -9.61
C LEU A 945 2.37 15.53 -9.88
N ASP A 946 3.28 16.02 -10.73
CA ASP A 946 3.36 17.42 -11.11
C ASP A 946 2.91 17.61 -12.56
N SER A 947 2.20 18.69 -12.84
CA SER A 947 1.66 19.03 -14.16
C SER A 947 2.38 20.25 -14.73
N TYR A 948 2.64 20.21 -16.04
CA TYR A 948 3.30 21.27 -16.81
C TYR A 948 2.41 21.61 -18.01
N ALA A 949 2.19 22.91 -18.24
CA ALA A 949 1.32 23.42 -19.31
C ALA A 949 1.89 24.72 -19.87
N LEU A 950 1.40 25.15 -21.05
CA LEU A 950 1.87 26.38 -21.73
C LEU A 950 1.47 27.67 -21.01
N ASP A 951 0.47 27.61 -20.14
CA ASP A 951 -0.06 28.71 -19.32
C ASP A 951 0.49 28.70 -17.88
N GLN A 952 1.46 27.84 -17.58
CA GLN A 952 2.02 27.63 -16.23
C GLN A 952 3.53 27.85 -16.20
N ASP A 953 3.97 28.67 -15.24
CA ASP A 953 5.40 28.84 -14.94
C ASP A 953 5.90 27.65 -14.09
N GLY A 954 6.43 26.62 -14.77
CA GLY A 954 7.00 25.42 -14.14
C GLY A 954 5.97 24.36 -13.74
N GLY A 955 6.42 23.36 -12.98
CA GLY A 955 5.59 22.25 -12.52
C GLY A 955 4.66 22.62 -11.37
N GLN A 956 3.37 22.28 -11.48
CA GLN A 956 2.39 22.45 -10.40
C GLN A 956 1.93 21.10 -9.84
N PRO A 957 1.99 20.87 -8.51
CA PRO A 957 1.50 19.63 -7.90
C PRO A 957 0.00 19.43 -8.10
N VAL A 958 -0.38 18.30 -8.70
CA VAL A 958 -1.76 17.89 -8.95
C VAL A 958 -2.14 16.65 -8.13
N LEU A 959 -3.44 16.37 -8.04
CA LEU A 959 -3.91 15.15 -7.35
C LEU A 959 -3.47 13.90 -8.13
N LEU A 960 -3.09 12.85 -7.40
CA LEU A 960 -2.77 11.53 -7.97
C LEU A 960 -4.07 10.81 -8.40
N ASP A 961 -4.76 11.34 -9.41
CA ASP A 961 -6.09 10.95 -9.86
C ASP A 961 -6.21 10.90 -11.39
N SER A 962 -7.10 10.05 -11.90
CA SER A 962 -7.60 10.05 -13.28
C SER A 962 -7.92 11.43 -13.87
N ALA A 963 -8.50 12.33 -13.06
CA ALA A 963 -8.89 13.68 -13.51
C ALA A 963 -7.70 14.61 -13.83
N SER A 964 -6.50 14.29 -13.35
CA SER A 964 -5.28 15.07 -13.61
C SER A 964 -4.66 14.78 -14.97
N ILE A 965 -5.08 13.70 -15.66
CA ILE A 965 -4.67 13.46 -17.04
C ILE A 965 -5.46 14.38 -17.96
N GLN A 966 -4.76 15.30 -18.63
CA GLN A 966 -5.32 16.24 -19.60
C GLN A 966 -4.56 16.13 -20.94
N PRO A 967 -5.22 16.30 -22.10
CA PRO A 967 -4.56 16.21 -23.41
C PRO A 967 -3.44 17.25 -23.61
N GLN A 968 -3.60 18.41 -23.00
CA GLN A 968 -2.78 19.61 -23.15
C GLN A 968 -1.76 19.82 -22.03
N THR A 969 -1.40 18.78 -21.26
CA THR A 969 -0.38 18.85 -20.22
C THR A 969 0.67 17.76 -20.36
N VAL A 970 1.84 18.00 -19.77
CA VAL A 970 2.85 16.98 -19.50
C VAL A 970 2.82 16.71 -18.00
N LEU A 971 2.88 15.43 -17.60
CA LEU A 971 2.89 15.03 -16.20
C LEU A 971 4.23 14.40 -15.83
N LEU A 972 4.79 14.80 -14.68
CA LEU A 972 5.92 14.15 -14.03
C LEU A 972 5.39 13.34 -12.84
N LEU A 973 5.38 12.01 -12.96
CA LEU A 973 5.07 11.09 -11.88
C LEU A 973 6.35 10.64 -11.21
N ASP A 974 6.40 10.76 -9.89
CA ASP A 974 7.47 10.23 -9.06
C ASP A 974 6.92 9.22 -8.04
N THR A 975 7.35 7.96 -8.16
CA THR A 975 6.97 6.86 -7.27
C THR A 975 8.09 6.40 -6.34
N PHE A 976 9.09 7.24 -6.10
CA PHE A 976 10.42 6.93 -5.56
C PHE A 976 11.25 5.97 -6.44
N PHE A 977 10.74 4.79 -6.76
CA PHE A 977 11.41 3.73 -7.54
C PHE A 977 11.43 3.98 -9.06
N GLN A 978 10.49 4.79 -9.56
CA GLN A 978 10.32 5.11 -10.96
C GLN A 978 10.02 6.60 -11.08
N ILE A 979 10.62 7.25 -12.08
CA ILE A 979 10.30 8.61 -12.49
C ILE A 979 9.79 8.51 -13.92
N LEU A 980 8.57 8.99 -14.16
CA LEU A 980 7.84 8.83 -15.41
C LEU A 980 7.36 10.18 -15.92
N ILE A 981 7.79 10.55 -17.12
CA ILE A 981 7.25 11.69 -17.87
C ILE A 981 6.18 11.16 -18.82
N PHE A 982 4.96 11.70 -18.72
CA PHE A 982 3.81 11.38 -19.55
C PHE A 982 3.39 12.61 -20.37
N HIS A 983 3.39 12.52 -21.70
CA HIS A 983 2.81 13.54 -22.56
C HIS A 983 1.33 13.25 -22.80
N GLY A 984 0.45 14.22 -22.52
CA GLY A 984 -0.94 14.20 -22.98
C GLY A 984 -1.04 14.12 -24.51
N GLU A 985 -2.20 13.74 -25.01
CA GLU A 985 -2.46 13.47 -26.43
C GLU A 985 -2.00 14.62 -27.35
N THR A 986 -2.50 15.84 -27.13
CA THR A 986 -2.14 17.04 -27.90
C THR A 986 -0.64 17.39 -27.76
N MET A 987 -0.08 17.25 -26.56
CA MET A 987 1.35 17.48 -26.32
C MET A 987 2.23 16.48 -27.07
N ALA A 988 1.80 15.22 -27.16
CA ALA A 988 2.49 14.17 -27.90
C ALA A 988 2.39 14.38 -29.42
N GLU A 989 1.25 14.83 -29.93
CA GLU A 989 1.07 15.20 -31.33
C GLU A 989 1.98 16.36 -31.75
N TRP A 990 1.98 17.46 -30.99
CA TRP A 990 2.85 18.61 -31.27
C TRP A 990 4.33 18.25 -31.19
N ARG A 991 4.72 17.39 -30.24
CA ARG A 991 6.09 16.88 -30.12
C ARG A 991 6.50 16.02 -31.32
N LYS A 992 5.59 15.17 -31.84
CA LYS A 992 5.81 14.33 -33.03
C LYS A 992 5.86 15.16 -34.32
N ALA A 993 5.07 16.23 -34.41
CA ALA A 993 5.07 17.17 -35.53
C ALA A 993 6.29 18.13 -35.52
N GLY A 994 7.14 18.09 -34.49
CA GLY A 994 8.40 18.83 -34.46
C GLY A 994 8.27 20.32 -34.15
N TYR A 995 7.19 20.75 -33.49
CA TYR A 995 6.99 22.18 -33.17
C TYR A 995 8.11 22.75 -32.28
N GLN A 996 8.68 21.95 -31.39
CA GLN A 996 9.78 22.38 -30.49
C GLN A 996 11.07 22.79 -31.20
N ASP A 997 11.22 22.45 -32.48
CA ASP A 997 12.40 22.76 -33.29
C ASP A 997 12.15 23.92 -34.28
N GLN A 998 10.96 24.54 -34.24
CA GLN A 998 10.55 25.65 -35.10
C GLN A 998 10.73 27.02 -34.42
N GLU A 999 11.14 28.03 -35.19
CA GLU A 999 11.28 29.41 -34.72
C GLU A 999 9.91 29.97 -34.29
N GLY A 1000 9.84 30.55 -33.08
CA GLY A 1000 8.60 31.05 -32.47
C GLY A 1000 7.87 30.11 -31.51
N TYR A 1001 8.28 28.84 -31.40
CA TYR A 1001 7.69 27.83 -30.48
C TYR A 1001 8.61 27.49 -29.28
N GLU A 1002 9.44 28.46 -28.88
CA GLU A 1002 10.41 28.31 -27.78
C GLU A 1002 9.74 28.00 -26.42
N ASN A 1003 8.52 28.50 -26.21
CA ASN A 1003 7.68 28.19 -25.06
C ASN A 1003 7.27 26.70 -25.00
N PHE A 1004 6.90 26.11 -26.13
CA PHE A 1004 6.57 24.68 -26.20
C PHE A 1004 7.79 23.80 -25.94
N LYS A 1005 8.97 24.21 -26.46
CA LYS A 1005 10.23 23.56 -26.11
C LYS A 1005 10.52 23.61 -24.61
N ALA A 1006 10.35 24.78 -23.98
CA ALA A 1006 10.55 24.94 -22.54
C ALA A 1006 9.64 24.01 -21.71
N VAL A 1007 8.35 23.88 -22.06
CA VAL A 1007 7.41 22.96 -21.39
C VAL A 1007 7.79 21.48 -21.57
N LEU A 1008 8.38 21.10 -22.70
CA LEU A 1008 8.89 19.72 -22.90
C LEU A 1008 10.21 19.44 -22.18
N ASP A 1009 11.03 20.45 -21.90
CA ASP A 1009 12.34 20.29 -21.26
C ASP A 1009 12.28 20.44 -19.73
N ALA A 1010 11.44 21.33 -19.18
CA ALA A 1010 11.24 21.52 -17.73
C ALA A 1010 11.06 20.21 -16.92
N PRO A 1011 10.12 19.30 -17.25
CA PRO A 1011 9.97 18.04 -16.50
C PRO A 1011 11.18 17.10 -16.64
N LYS A 1012 12.07 17.29 -17.62
CA LYS A 1012 13.33 16.54 -17.74
C LYS A 1012 14.43 17.14 -16.86
N GLU A 1013 14.43 18.46 -16.67
CA GLU A 1013 15.31 19.13 -15.71
C GLU A 1013 14.98 18.65 -14.29
N ASP A 1014 13.72 18.81 -13.89
CA ASP A 1014 13.22 18.42 -12.56
C ASP A 1014 13.42 16.91 -12.31
N ALA A 1015 13.11 16.06 -13.29
CA ALA A 1015 13.40 14.63 -13.21
C ALA A 1015 14.90 14.33 -13.02
N ARG A 1016 15.81 15.13 -13.59
CA ARG A 1016 17.25 14.92 -13.44
C ARG A 1016 17.75 15.30 -12.06
N GLU A 1017 17.19 16.33 -11.44
CA GLU A 1017 17.46 16.70 -10.05
C GLU A 1017 17.00 15.56 -9.13
N LEU A 1018 15.77 15.09 -9.30
CA LEU A 1018 15.21 13.94 -8.58
C LEU A 1018 16.02 12.63 -8.76
N VAL A 1019 16.66 12.42 -9.91
CA VAL A 1019 17.59 11.29 -10.17
C VAL A 1019 18.97 11.52 -9.50
N GLN A 1020 19.40 12.76 -9.27
CA GLN A 1020 20.70 13.07 -8.67
C GLN A 1020 20.76 12.71 -7.18
N ASP A 1021 19.71 12.99 -6.42
CA ASP A 1021 19.75 12.84 -4.97
C ASP A 1021 19.37 11.44 -4.47
N ARG A 1022 18.71 10.62 -5.30
CA ARG A 1022 18.09 9.36 -4.85
C ARG A 1022 19.01 8.14 -4.82
N PHE A 1023 18.83 7.29 -3.82
CA PHE A 1023 19.46 5.98 -3.76
C PHE A 1023 18.43 4.89 -3.39
N PRO A 1024 18.35 3.75 -4.10
CA PRO A 1024 19.01 3.45 -5.37
C PRO A 1024 18.43 4.30 -6.53
N LEU A 1025 19.12 4.34 -7.67
CA LEU A 1025 18.70 5.13 -8.82
C LEU A 1025 17.32 4.67 -9.34
N PRO A 1026 16.34 5.56 -9.52
CA PRO A 1026 15.03 5.20 -10.06
C PRO A 1026 15.11 4.78 -11.53
N ARG A 1027 14.14 3.97 -11.97
CA ARG A 1027 13.93 3.69 -13.40
C ARG A 1027 13.28 4.91 -14.06
N PHE A 1028 13.98 5.52 -15.01
CA PHE A 1028 13.45 6.63 -15.80
C PHE A 1028 12.61 6.13 -16.98
N ILE A 1029 11.42 6.71 -17.17
CA ILE A 1029 10.44 6.33 -18.20
C ILE A 1029 9.94 7.60 -18.88
N ILE A 1030 9.85 7.59 -20.21
CA ILE A 1030 9.13 8.61 -20.98
C ILE A 1030 8.06 7.88 -21.79
N CYS A 1031 6.82 8.36 -21.75
CA CYS A 1031 5.72 7.81 -22.52
C CYS A 1031 4.73 8.90 -22.98
N ASP A 1032 3.87 8.53 -23.92
CA ASP A 1032 2.80 9.37 -24.45
C ASP A 1032 1.45 8.72 -24.14
N ALA A 1033 0.36 9.49 -24.23
CA ALA A 1033 -1.00 8.99 -24.24
C ALA A 1033 -1.17 7.79 -25.22
N GLY A 1034 -1.89 6.76 -24.79
CA GLY A 1034 -2.04 5.49 -25.53
C GLY A 1034 -0.82 4.55 -25.53
N GLY A 1035 0.36 5.00 -25.08
CA GLY A 1035 1.58 4.19 -25.06
C GLY A 1035 1.56 3.06 -24.03
N SER A 1036 2.17 1.90 -24.36
CA SER A 1036 2.17 0.71 -23.48
C SER A 1036 2.81 0.94 -22.09
N GLN A 1037 3.74 1.90 -21.99
CA GLN A 1037 4.39 2.28 -20.72
C GLN A 1037 3.51 3.19 -19.86
N ALA A 1038 2.46 3.84 -20.40
CA ALA A 1038 1.54 4.69 -19.64
C ALA A 1038 0.77 3.90 -18.55
N ARG A 1039 0.71 2.56 -18.66
CA ARG A 1039 0.17 1.68 -17.62
C ARG A 1039 0.83 1.89 -16.25
N PHE A 1040 2.10 2.30 -16.20
CA PHE A 1040 2.79 2.59 -14.94
C PHE A 1040 2.12 3.76 -14.21
N LEU A 1041 1.79 4.85 -14.93
CA LEU A 1041 0.99 5.96 -14.40
C LEU A 1041 -0.41 5.49 -13.98
N LEU A 1042 -1.16 4.88 -14.90
CA LEU A 1042 -2.56 4.48 -14.67
C LEU A 1042 -2.72 3.55 -13.45
N SER A 1043 -1.74 2.68 -13.17
CA SER A 1043 -1.75 1.78 -12.01
C SER A 1043 -1.57 2.47 -10.65
N LYS A 1044 -1.11 3.72 -10.61
CA LYS A 1044 -0.86 4.49 -9.37
C LYS A 1044 -1.96 5.50 -9.08
N LEU A 1045 -2.68 5.95 -10.10
CA LEU A 1045 -3.75 6.94 -9.98
C LEU A 1045 -4.95 6.43 -9.18
N ASN A 1046 -5.66 7.36 -8.56
CA ASN A 1046 -6.97 7.11 -8.00
C ASN A 1046 -8.02 6.98 -9.14
N PRO A 1047 -8.79 5.87 -9.19
CA PRO A 1047 -9.83 5.65 -10.19
C PRO A 1047 -11.12 6.39 -9.80
N SER A 1048 -11.17 7.71 -9.95
CA SER A 1048 -12.41 8.48 -9.75
C SER A 1048 -13.38 8.33 -10.91
N THR A 1049 -12.86 8.18 -12.13
CA THR A 1049 -13.65 7.82 -13.33
C THR A 1049 -13.35 6.38 -13.75
N THR A 1050 -14.34 5.50 -13.65
CA THR A 1050 -14.24 4.09 -14.05
C THR A 1050 -15.30 3.72 -15.08
N HIS A 1051 -15.10 2.58 -15.72
CA HIS A 1051 -16.08 1.98 -16.63
C HIS A 1051 -17.45 1.71 -15.96
N ALA A 1052 -17.49 1.58 -14.63
CA ALA A 1052 -18.73 1.41 -13.87
C ALA A 1052 -19.43 2.74 -13.52
N THR A 1053 -18.69 3.84 -13.34
CA THR A 1053 -19.29 5.17 -13.05
C THR A 1053 -19.66 5.96 -14.29
N SER A 1054 -19.11 5.62 -15.46
CA SER A 1054 -19.40 6.26 -16.76
C SER A 1054 -20.73 5.86 -17.40
N GLY A 1055 -21.48 4.90 -16.83
CA GLY A 1055 -22.80 4.48 -17.31
C GLY A 1055 -24.00 5.25 -16.74
N GLY A 1056 -23.78 6.30 -15.93
CA GLY A 1056 -24.85 7.08 -15.30
C GLY A 1056 -25.46 8.14 -16.21
N TYR A 1057 -26.79 8.16 -16.34
CA TYR A 1057 -27.52 9.14 -17.16
C TYR A 1057 -27.44 10.55 -16.56
N GLY A 1058 -26.44 11.33 -16.96
CA GLY A 1058 -26.21 12.71 -16.52
C GLY A 1058 -24.82 13.18 -16.92
N GLY A 1059 -24.75 14.07 -17.91
CA GLY A 1059 -23.51 14.41 -18.61
C GLY A 1059 -22.44 15.06 -17.73
N VAL A 1060 -21.50 14.26 -17.24
CA VAL A 1060 -20.13 14.70 -16.92
C VAL A 1060 -19.34 14.70 -18.23
N SER A 1061 -18.53 15.73 -18.46
CA SER A 1061 -17.78 15.90 -19.72
C SER A 1061 -16.82 14.73 -19.99
N GLN A 1062 -16.67 14.35 -21.27
CA GLN A 1062 -15.77 13.29 -21.75
C GLN A 1062 -14.26 13.64 -21.65
N SER A 1063 -13.86 14.48 -20.68
CA SER A 1063 -12.54 15.11 -20.60
C SER A 1063 -11.56 14.42 -19.63
N ALA A 1064 -11.97 13.37 -18.91
CA ALA A 1064 -11.11 12.65 -17.96
C ALA A 1064 -10.87 11.21 -18.41
N GLN A 1065 -9.63 10.73 -18.30
CA GLN A 1065 -9.28 9.37 -18.74
C GLN A 1065 -9.89 8.31 -17.81
N THR A 1066 -10.77 7.48 -18.36
CA THR A 1066 -11.41 6.38 -17.62
C THR A 1066 -10.40 5.28 -17.29
N ILE A 1067 -10.31 4.90 -16.02
CA ILE A 1067 -9.46 3.79 -15.56
C ILE A 1067 -10.28 2.49 -15.49
N PHE A 1068 -9.82 1.47 -16.20
CA PHE A 1068 -10.42 0.13 -16.19
C PHE A 1068 -9.96 -0.67 -14.97
N THR A 1069 -10.61 -0.46 -13.83
CA THR A 1069 -10.40 -1.23 -12.59
C THR A 1069 -11.69 -1.34 -11.78
N ASP A 1070 -11.78 -2.41 -10.97
CA ASP A 1070 -12.78 -2.61 -9.92
C ASP A 1070 -12.33 -2.03 -8.56
N ASP A 1071 -11.15 -1.42 -8.51
CA ASP A 1071 -10.61 -0.80 -7.31
C ASP A 1071 -11.49 0.35 -6.80
N VAL A 1072 -11.68 0.36 -5.48
CA VAL A 1072 -12.43 1.41 -4.79
C VAL A 1072 -11.72 2.77 -4.93
N SER A 1073 -12.46 3.81 -5.32
CA SER A 1073 -11.95 5.18 -5.38
C SER A 1073 -11.71 5.78 -3.99
N LEU A 1074 -10.88 6.82 -3.88
CA LEU A 1074 -10.64 7.54 -2.64
C LEU A 1074 -11.95 8.11 -2.07
N GLN A 1075 -12.85 8.61 -2.91
CA GLN A 1075 -14.15 9.12 -2.48
C GLN A 1075 -14.99 8.01 -1.82
N THR A 1076 -15.16 6.86 -2.49
CA THR A 1076 -15.95 5.74 -1.93
C THR A 1076 -15.29 5.16 -0.67
N PHE A 1077 -13.96 5.13 -0.61
CA PHE A 1077 -13.22 4.76 0.60
C PHE A 1077 -13.49 5.73 1.76
N MET A 1078 -13.48 7.04 1.50
CA MET A 1078 -13.78 8.07 2.50
C MET A 1078 -15.25 8.01 2.92
N ASP A 1079 -16.21 7.82 2.01
CA ASP A 1079 -17.63 7.66 2.34
C ASP A 1079 -17.87 6.44 3.25
N HIS A 1080 -17.16 5.34 3.01
CA HIS A 1080 -17.19 4.16 3.89
C HIS A 1080 -16.52 4.45 5.24
N LEU A 1081 -15.36 5.10 5.25
CA LEU A 1081 -14.66 5.49 6.46
C LEU A 1081 -15.47 6.46 7.33
N MET A 1082 -16.23 7.38 6.73
CA MET A 1082 -17.14 8.27 7.45
C MET A 1082 -18.29 7.49 8.10
N LYS A 1083 -18.87 6.50 7.41
CA LYS A 1083 -20.01 5.69 7.91
C LYS A 1083 -19.65 4.72 9.05
N LEU A 1084 -18.41 4.23 9.12
CA LEU A 1084 -18.03 3.15 10.05
C LEU A 1084 -17.87 3.57 11.54
N PRO A 1085 -17.39 4.77 11.90
CA PRO A 1085 -17.37 5.28 13.28
C PRO A 1085 -18.73 5.25 14.00
N PHE A 1086 -19.84 5.46 13.29
CA PHE A 1086 -21.19 5.40 13.90
C PHE A 1086 -21.53 3.99 14.38
N ALA A 1087 -21.16 2.95 13.61
CA ALA A 1087 -21.38 1.56 13.96
C ALA A 1087 -20.56 1.09 15.19
N LEU A 1088 -19.59 1.89 15.65
CA LEU A 1088 -18.72 1.61 16.80
C LEU A 1088 -19.12 2.33 18.10
N ALA A 1089 -20.30 2.95 18.15
CA ALA A 1089 -20.80 3.78 19.26
C ALA A 1089 -21.17 3.03 20.58
N MET A 1090 -20.40 1.99 20.93
CA MET A 1090 -20.65 0.87 21.87
C MET A 1090 -21.68 -0.16 21.36
N PRO A 1091 -21.44 -1.47 21.54
CA PRO A 1091 -22.52 -2.44 21.39
C PRO A 1091 -23.63 -2.10 22.41
N PRO A 1092 -24.92 -2.21 22.05
CA PRO A 1092 -25.99 -2.06 23.03
C PRO A 1092 -25.75 -3.04 24.18
N LYS A 1093 -26.14 -2.64 25.40
CA LYS A 1093 -26.09 -3.54 26.57
C LYS A 1093 -26.81 -4.83 26.19
N VAL A 1094 -26.04 -5.93 26.07
CA VAL A 1094 -26.57 -7.21 25.58
C VAL A 1094 -27.82 -7.57 26.38
N ASP A 1095 -28.93 -7.74 25.68
CA ASP A 1095 -30.19 -8.12 26.31
C ASP A 1095 -29.97 -9.44 27.06
N PRO A 1096 -30.19 -9.51 28.39
CA PRO A 1096 -29.81 -10.69 29.18
C PRO A 1096 -30.43 -12.00 28.69
N ASN A 1097 -31.59 -11.88 28.04
CA ASN A 1097 -32.39 -12.97 27.49
C ASN A 1097 -32.00 -13.39 26.07
N GLU A 1098 -31.17 -12.62 25.35
CA GLU A 1098 -30.72 -12.94 23.98
C GLU A 1098 -29.85 -14.21 23.97
N VAL A 1099 -30.28 -15.23 23.20
CA VAL A 1099 -29.58 -16.52 23.12
C VAL A 1099 -28.48 -16.46 22.05
N LYS A 1100 -27.22 -16.31 22.46
CA LYS A 1100 -26.07 -16.25 21.54
C LYS A 1100 -25.47 -17.62 21.31
N ILE A 1101 -25.31 -18.00 20.04
CA ILE A 1101 -24.80 -19.30 19.62
C ILE A 1101 -23.39 -19.11 19.03
N ILE A 1102 -22.37 -19.69 19.67
CA ILE A 1102 -20.98 -19.66 19.18
C ILE A 1102 -20.53 -21.06 18.79
N HIS A 1103 -20.05 -21.21 17.56
CA HIS A 1103 -19.39 -22.42 17.09
C HIS A 1103 -17.86 -22.29 17.19
N LEU A 1104 -17.20 -23.28 17.77
CA LEU A 1104 -15.74 -23.35 17.91
C LEU A 1104 -15.24 -24.78 17.70
N ARG A 1105 -14.01 -24.95 17.21
CA ARG A 1105 -13.37 -26.29 17.08
C ARG A 1105 -12.44 -26.53 18.28
N ALA A 1106 -12.62 -27.65 18.97
CA ALA A 1106 -11.82 -28.08 20.10
C ALA A 1106 -11.25 -29.50 19.85
N THR A 1107 -10.14 -29.85 20.51
CA THR A 1107 -9.74 -31.25 20.63
C THR A 1107 -10.57 -31.88 21.75
N GLY A 1108 -11.22 -33.01 21.50
CA GLY A 1108 -12.06 -33.65 22.49
C GLY A 1108 -11.27 -34.15 23.70
N GLY A 1109 -11.84 -34.02 24.89
CA GLY A 1109 -11.26 -34.49 26.15
C GLY A 1109 -10.03 -33.70 26.65
N GLU A 1110 -9.69 -32.56 26.02
CA GLU A 1110 -8.60 -31.68 26.41
C GLU A 1110 -9.12 -30.26 26.72
N VAL A 1111 -8.54 -29.59 27.72
CA VAL A 1111 -8.85 -28.18 28.02
C VAL A 1111 -8.19 -27.29 26.96
N GLY A 1112 -9.01 -26.59 26.18
CA GLY A 1112 -8.52 -25.67 25.14
C GLY A 1112 -7.70 -24.51 25.72
N ALA A 1113 -6.68 -24.07 24.99
CA ALA A 1113 -5.80 -23.00 25.44
C ALA A 1113 -6.58 -21.68 25.65
N SER A 1114 -6.43 -21.07 26.83
CA SER A 1114 -7.14 -19.85 27.22
C SER A 1114 -6.95 -18.70 26.22
N ALA A 1115 -5.77 -18.59 25.59
CA ALA A 1115 -5.47 -17.57 24.59
C ALA A 1115 -6.34 -17.66 23.32
N THR A 1116 -6.74 -18.86 22.90
CA THR A 1116 -7.66 -19.05 21.75
C THR A 1116 -9.14 -18.89 22.10
N LEU A 1117 -9.51 -19.09 23.38
CA LEU A 1117 -10.89 -18.93 23.83
C LEU A 1117 -11.21 -17.49 24.23
N ALA A 1118 -10.30 -16.80 24.93
CA ALA A 1118 -10.51 -15.46 25.47
C ALA A 1118 -11.05 -14.42 24.46
N PRO A 1119 -10.57 -14.34 23.20
CA PRO A 1119 -11.10 -13.37 22.23
C PRO A 1119 -12.58 -13.57 21.88
N LYS A 1120 -13.09 -14.81 21.96
CA LYS A 1120 -14.46 -15.16 21.52
C LYS A 1120 -15.51 -15.07 22.64
N ILE A 1121 -15.11 -15.31 23.89
CA ILE A 1121 -16.04 -15.36 25.04
C ILE A 1121 -15.77 -14.28 26.10
N GLY A 1122 -14.59 -13.64 26.06
CA GLY A 1122 -14.26 -12.49 26.92
C GLY A 1122 -15.23 -11.32 26.77
N PRO A 1123 -15.63 -10.91 25.54
CA PRO A 1123 -16.65 -9.87 25.33
C PRO A 1123 -18.03 -10.20 25.91
N LEU A 1124 -18.31 -11.47 26.21
CA LEU A 1124 -19.57 -11.93 26.79
C LEU A 1124 -19.52 -12.10 28.33
N GLY A 1125 -18.40 -11.73 28.96
CA GLY A 1125 -18.23 -11.79 30.42
C GLY A 1125 -18.09 -13.21 30.98
N LEU A 1126 -17.74 -14.19 30.15
CA LEU A 1126 -17.51 -15.59 30.55
C LEU A 1126 -16.04 -15.86 30.88
N SER A 1127 -15.79 -16.60 31.96
CA SER A 1127 -14.42 -17.03 32.33
C SER A 1127 -13.89 -18.08 31.34
N PRO A 1128 -12.79 -17.81 30.61
CA PRO A 1128 -12.27 -18.75 29.62
C PRO A 1128 -11.78 -20.08 30.22
N LYS A 1129 -11.32 -20.05 31.47
CA LYS A 1129 -10.90 -21.26 32.19
C LYS A 1129 -12.09 -22.19 32.44
N LYS A 1130 -13.19 -21.66 32.99
CA LYS A 1130 -14.39 -22.45 33.29
C LYS A 1130 -15.00 -23.03 32.01
N VAL A 1131 -15.18 -22.21 30.97
CA VAL A 1131 -15.72 -22.68 29.68
C VAL A 1131 -14.81 -23.72 29.03
N GLY A 1132 -13.48 -23.59 29.16
CA GLY A 1132 -12.52 -24.61 28.70
C GLY A 1132 -12.66 -25.96 29.43
N GLU A 1133 -12.89 -25.94 30.74
CA GLU A 1133 -13.14 -27.14 31.55
C GLU A 1133 -14.49 -27.79 31.21
N ASP A 1134 -15.55 -26.99 31.03
CA ASP A 1134 -16.88 -27.45 30.62
C ASP A 1134 -16.85 -28.07 29.19
N ILE A 1135 -16.07 -27.50 28.26
CA ILE A 1135 -15.83 -28.06 26.92
C ILE A 1135 -15.07 -29.38 27.00
N ALA A 1136 -14.01 -29.48 27.80
CA ALA A 1136 -13.25 -30.72 27.96
C ALA A 1136 -14.13 -31.86 28.51
N LYS A 1137 -15.02 -31.54 29.45
CA LYS A 1137 -15.99 -32.49 30.01
C LYS A 1137 -17.05 -32.92 28.99
N ALA A 1138 -17.67 -31.98 28.27
CA ALA A 1138 -18.70 -32.26 27.27
C ALA A 1138 -18.16 -32.98 26.01
N THR A 1139 -16.84 -32.94 25.77
CA THR A 1139 -16.19 -33.60 24.63
C THR A 1139 -15.41 -34.86 25.01
N GLY A 1140 -15.60 -35.40 26.21
CA GLY A 1140 -14.87 -36.57 26.72
C GLY A 1140 -14.93 -37.80 25.81
N ASP A 1141 -16.09 -38.09 25.23
CA ASP A 1141 -16.31 -39.22 24.31
C ASP A 1141 -15.62 -39.07 22.94
N TRP A 1142 -15.04 -37.89 22.67
CA TRP A 1142 -14.37 -37.54 21.42
C TRP A 1142 -12.85 -37.38 21.62
N LYS A 1143 -12.29 -38.03 22.66
CA LYS A 1143 -10.91 -37.84 23.11
C LYS A 1143 -9.88 -38.01 21.99
N GLY A 1144 -9.11 -36.95 21.72
CA GLY A 1144 -8.07 -36.91 20.69
C GLY A 1144 -8.56 -36.56 19.27
N LEU A 1145 -9.88 -36.43 19.04
CA LEU A 1145 -10.45 -35.97 17.77
C LEU A 1145 -10.71 -34.46 17.79
N ARG A 1146 -10.58 -33.78 16.66
CA ARG A 1146 -11.01 -32.38 16.50
C ARG A 1146 -12.52 -32.35 16.21
N VAL A 1147 -13.31 -31.86 17.16
CA VAL A 1147 -14.77 -31.74 17.07
C VAL A 1147 -15.22 -30.29 17.07
N THR A 1148 -16.37 -30.02 16.45
CA THR A 1148 -17.02 -28.71 16.52
C THR A 1148 -17.98 -28.70 17.70
N VAL A 1149 -17.90 -27.65 18.51
CA VAL A 1149 -18.66 -27.44 19.74
C VAL A 1149 -19.49 -26.19 19.57
N ARG A 1150 -20.79 -26.29 19.88
CA ARG A 1150 -21.76 -25.21 19.91
C ARG A 1150 -21.97 -24.80 21.36
N LEU A 1151 -21.53 -23.59 21.70
CA LEU A 1151 -21.87 -22.92 22.95
C LEU A 1151 -23.17 -22.15 22.75
N THR A 1152 -24.19 -22.46 23.55
CA THR A 1152 -25.41 -21.67 23.64
C THR A 1152 -25.33 -20.84 24.90
N ILE A 1153 -25.29 -19.52 24.76
CA ILE A 1153 -25.00 -18.56 25.82
C ILE A 1153 -26.26 -17.73 26.10
N GLN A 1154 -26.71 -17.76 27.35
CA GLN A 1154 -27.85 -16.96 27.84
C GLN A 1154 -27.57 -16.61 29.32
N ASN A 1155 -27.98 -15.42 29.79
CA ASN A 1155 -27.80 -15.00 31.19
C ASN A 1155 -26.36 -15.21 31.76
N ARG A 1156 -25.32 -14.99 30.94
CA ARG A 1156 -23.89 -15.22 31.27
C ARG A 1156 -23.56 -16.66 31.72
N GLN A 1157 -24.33 -17.64 31.25
CA GLN A 1157 -24.02 -19.07 31.38
C GLN A 1157 -23.91 -19.67 29.97
N ALA A 1158 -22.98 -20.62 29.78
CA ALA A 1158 -22.75 -21.29 28.52
C ALA A 1158 -23.13 -22.77 28.63
N ALA A 1159 -24.15 -23.20 27.90
CA ALA A 1159 -24.46 -24.60 27.69
C ALA A 1159 -23.60 -25.13 26.53
N VAL A 1160 -22.87 -26.23 26.78
CA VAL A 1160 -21.96 -26.83 25.81
C VAL A 1160 -22.64 -28.00 25.12
N SER A 1161 -22.66 -28.01 23.78
CA SER A 1161 -23.14 -29.12 22.97
C SER A 1161 -22.13 -29.48 21.88
N VAL A 1162 -21.92 -30.76 21.61
CA VAL A 1162 -21.03 -31.20 20.52
C VAL A 1162 -21.86 -31.33 19.25
N VAL A 1163 -21.39 -30.71 18.16
CA VAL A 1163 -22.01 -30.81 16.84
C VAL A 1163 -21.09 -31.65 15.95
N PRO A 1164 -21.30 -32.98 15.87
CA PRO A 1164 -20.41 -33.85 15.11
C PRO A 1164 -20.44 -33.53 13.61
N SER A 1165 -19.37 -33.96 12.94
CA SER A 1165 -19.24 -34.02 11.48
C SER A 1165 -19.32 -35.48 11.01
N ALA A 1166 -19.66 -35.71 9.75
CA ALA A 1166 -19.67 -37.05 9.15
C ALA A 1166 -18.33 -37.78 9.39
N SER A 1167 -17.20 -37.13 9.12
CA SER A 1167 -15.87 -37.70 9.33
C SER A 1167 -15.60 -38.07 10.79
N SER A 1168 -16.01 -37.24 11.76
CA SER A 1168 -15.88 -37.60 13.18
C SER A 1168 -16.75 -38.79 13.59
N LEU A 1169 -17.95 -38.93 13.02
CA LEU A 1169 -18.86 -40.07 13.30
C LEU A 1169 -18.31 -41.37 12.70
N VAL A 1170 -17.84 -41.32 11.45
CA VAL A 1170 -17.16 -42.43 10.76
C VAL A 1170 -15.92 -42.89 11.55
N ILE A 1171 -15.06 -41.97 11.99
CA ILE A 1171 -13.88 -42.32 12.79
C ILE A 1171 -14.26 -42.88 14.17
N ARG A 1172 -15.39 -42.45 14.76
CA ARG A 1172 -15.91 -43.03 16.01
C ARG A 1172 -16.39 -44.48 15.81
N ALA A 1173 -17.06 -44.78 14.69
CA ALA A 1173 -17.53 -46.12 14.37
C ALA A 1173 -16.40 -47.15 14.18
N LEU A 1174 -15.23 -46.71 13.67
CA LEU A 1174 -14.01 -47.54 13.57
C LEU A 1174 -13.46 -48.04 14.92
N LYS A 1175 -13.94 -47.51 16.05
CA LYS A 1175 -13.57 -47.92 17.43
C LYS A 1175 -12.05 -48.05 17.58
N GLU A 1176 -11.31 -47.04 17.13
CA GLU A 1176 -9.85 -46.97 17.25
C GLU A 1176 -9.44 -46.43 18.64
N PRO A 1177 -8.34 -46.90 19.24
CA PRO A 1177 -7.88 -46.41 20.54
C PRO A 1177 -7.42 -44.93 20.44
N PRO A 1178 -7.56 -44.12 21.50
CA PRO A 1178 -7.15 -42.72 21.50
C PRO A 1178 -5.62 -42.59 21.38
N ARG A 1179 -5.14 -41.74 20.44
CA ARG A 1179 -3.71 -41.60 20.07
C ARG A 1179 -3.12 -40.22 20.36
N ASP A 1180 -1.80 -40.17 20.56
CA ASP A 1180 -1.03 -38.96 20.89
C ASP A 1180 -0.60 -38.19 19.62
N ARG A 1181 -1.25 -37.05 19.36
CA ARG A 1181 -1.04 -36.19 18.18
C ARG A 1181 0.36 -35.56 18.08
N LYS A 1182 1.22 -35.69 19.10
CA LYS A 1182 2.60 -35.16 19.09
C LYS A 1182 3.61 -36.15 18.50
N LYS A 1183 3.28 -37.44 18.40
CA LYS A 1183 4.22 -38.50 17.99
C LYS A 1183 3.95 -39.06 16.59
N GLU A 1184 2.69 -39.17 16.19
CA GLU A 1184 2.28 -39.77 14.91
C GLU A 1184 1.56 -38.74 14.03
N LYS A 1185 1.92 -38.67 12.75
CA LYS A 1185 1.30 -37.82 11.73
C LYS A 1185 0.96 -38.67 10.50
N ASN A 1186 -0.13 -38.33 9.79
CA ASN A 1186 -0.60 -38.97 8.55
C ASN A 1186 -0.87 -40.49 8.69
N ILE A 1187 -1.79 -40.86 9.58
CA ILE A 1187 -2.21 -42.25 9.82
C ILE A 1187 -3.25 -42.68 8.77
N LYS A 1188 -3.15 -43.92 8.25
CA LYS A 1188 -4.18 -44.54 7.38
C LYS A 1188 -5.20 -45.33 8.21
N HIS A 1189 -6.50 -45.11 7.99
CA HIS A 1189 -7.58 -45.77 8.72
C HIS A 1189 -8.02 -47.08 8.05
N SER A 1190 -7.29 -48.18 8.27
CA SER A 1190 -7.48 -49.44 7.52
C SER A 1190 -8.56 -50.39 8.04
N LYS A 1191 -9.43 -49.97 8.97
CA LYS A 1191 -10.51 -50.83 9.51
C LYS A 1191 -11.78 -50.72 8.65
N SER A 1192 -12.65 -51.73 8.76
CA SER A 1192 -13.98 -51.71 8.15
C SER A 1192 -15.08 -51.31 9.14
N ILE A 1193 -16.10 -50.62 8.65
CA ILE A 1193 -17.37 -50.31 9.33
C ILE A 1193 -18.47 -51.20 8.72
N PRO A 1194 -19.45 -51.71 9.48
CA PRO A 1194 -20.61 -52.38 8.89
C PRO A 1194 -21.55 -51.37 8.21
N LEU A 1195 -22.22 -51.75 7.11
CA LEU A 1195 -23.12 -50.84 6.38
C LEU A 1195 -24.26 -50.29 7.26
N ASP A 1196 -24.78 -51.08 8.21
CA ASP A 1196 -25.81 -50.64 9.16
C ASP A 1196 -25.35 -49.45 10.02
N GLU A 1197 -24.09 -49.42 10.49
CA GLU A 1197 -23.55 -48.26 11.23
C GLU A 1197 -23.41 -47.03 10.33
N ILE A 1198 -23.24 -47.20 9.01
CA ILE A 1198 -23.22 -46.10 8.05
C ILE A 1198 -24.63 -45.54 7.79
N ILE A 1199 -25.65 -46.40 7.73
CA ILE A 1199 -27.05 -45.98 7.63
C ILE A 1199 -27.44 -45.17 8.88
N GLU A 1200 -27.08 -45.62 10.08
CA GLU A 1200 -27.32 -44.87 11.32
C GLU A 1200 -26.57 -43.53 11.38
N ILE A 1201 -25.34 -43.45 10.84
CA ILE A 1201 -24.61 -42.18 10.70
C ILE A 1201 -25.32 -41.26 9.69
N ALA A 1202 -25.84 -41.79 8.59
CA ALA A 1202 -26.61 -41.02 7.61
C ALA A 1202 -27.91 -40.48 8.21
N LYS A 1203 -28.67 -41.31 8.95
CA LYS A 1203 -29.85 -40.87 9.72
C LYS A 1203 -29.50 -39.78 10.72
N THR A 1204 -28.41 -39.94 11.47
CA THR A 1204 -27.92 -38.91 12.43
C THR A 1204 -27.57 -37.59 11.74
N MET A 1205 -26.94 -37.64 10.57
CA MET A 1205 -26.57 -36.45 9.80
C MET A 1205 -27.79 -35.77 9.15
N ARG A 1206 -28.79 -36.53 8.72
CA ARG A 1206 -30.05 -36.02 8.17
C ARG A 1206 -30.94 -35.41 9.25
N ALA A 1207 -31.09 -36.06 10.41
CA ALA A 1207 -31.79 -35.52 11.59
C ALA A 1207 -31.14 -34.23 12.15
N ALA A 1208 -29.87 -33.98 11.85
CA ALA A 1208 -29.16 -32.75 12.21
C ALA A 1208 -29.27 -31.65 11.13
N ASN A 1209 -30.09 -31.82 10.08
CA ASN A 1209 -30.19 -30.95 8.89
C ASN A 1209 -28.82 -30.66 8.23
N LYS A 1210 -27.95 -31.68 8.12
CA LYS A 1210 -26.61 -31.55 7.52
C LYS A 1210 -26.40 -32.31 6.21
N SER A 1211 -27.37 -33.10 5.78
CA SER A 1211 -27.40 -33.72 4.45
C SER A 1211 -28.43 -32.96 3.61
N LEU A 1212 -28.09 -32.65 2.36
CA LEU A 1212 -29.00 -31.97 1.42
C LEU A 1212 -29.71 -32.97 0.48
N ALA A 1213 -29.45 -34.27 0.66
CA ALA A 1213 -30.11 -35.33 -0.07
C ALA A 1213 -31.61 -35.40 0.27
N ARG A 1214 -32.45 -35.50 -0.78
CA ARG A 1214 -33.91 -35.65 -0.65
C ARG A 1214 -34.30 -36.98 0.00
N GLU A 1215 -33.56 -38.06 -0.28
CA GLU A 1215 -33.83 -39.44 0.15
C GLU A 1215 -32.70 -39.97 1.04
N LEU A 1216 -33.00 -40.92 1.94
CA LEU A 1216 -31.99 -41.55 2.81
C LEU A 1216 -30.85 -42.20 1.99
N LYS A 1217 -31.19 -42.80 0.84
CA LYS A 1217 -30.24 -43.33 -0.16
C LYS A 1217 -29.16 -42.32 -0.55
N GLY A 1218 -29.54 -41.06 -0.77
CA GLY A 1218 -28.59 -39.99 -1.07
C GLY A 1218 -27.69 -39.64 0.11
N SER A 1219 -28.26 -39.56 1.33
CA SER A 1219 -27.47 -39.32 2.55
C SER A 1219 -26.45 -40.45 2.81
N VAL A 1220 -26.82 -41.71 2.56
CA VAL A 1220 -25.89 -42.85 2.70
C VAL A 1220 -24.73 -42.74 1.70
N LEU A 1221 -25.00 -42.33 0.45
CA LEU A 1221 -23.96 -42.09 -0.55
C LEU A 1221 -22.99 -40.96 -0.15
N GLU A 1222 -23.47 -39.89 0.51
CA GLU A 1222 -22.62 -38.83 1.08
C GLU A 1222 -21.68 -39.35 2.19
N ILE A 1223 -22.20 -40.21 3.08
CA ILE A 1223 -21.38 -40.82 4.14
C ILE A 1223 -20.38 -41.84 3.58
N LEU A 1224 -20.74 -42.60 2.53
CA LEU A 1224 -19.81 -43.49 1.83
C LEU A 1224 -18.67 -42.71 1.13
N GLY A 1225 -18.96 -41.56 0.52
CA GLY A 1225 -17.92 -40.66 0.00
C GLY A 1225 -17.00 -40.10 1.10
N THR A 1226 -17.55 -39.85 2.28
CA THR A 1226 -16.77 -39.48 3.47
C THR A 1226 -15.89 -40.64 3.97
N ALA A 1227 -16.42 -41.87 3.99
CA ALA A 1227 -15.67 -43.08 4.38
C ALA A 1227 -14.49 -43.34 3.43
N PHE A 1228 -14.69 -43.19 2.11
CA PHE A 1228 -13.62 -43.25 1.11
C PHE A 1228 -12.51 -42.23 1.38
N SER A 1229 -12.90 -41.00 1.72
CA SER A 1229 -11.95 -39.91 2.02
C SER A 1229 -11.19 -40.11 3.35
N VAL A 1230 -11.79 -40.80 4.32
CA VAL A 1230 -11.13 -41.23 5.56
C VAL A 1230 -10.20 -42.45 5.32
N GLY A 1231 -10.48 -43.24 4.28
CA GLY A 1231 -9.69 -44.39 3.86
C GLY A 1231 -10.11 -45.72 4.46
N CYS A 1232 -11.29 -45.78 5.09
CA CYS A 1232 -11.84 -47.01 5.68
C CYS A 1232 -12.64 -47.85 4.68
N GLN A 1233 -12.87 -49.12 5.04
CA GLN A 1233 -13.70 -50.06 4.27
C GLN A 1233 -15.14 -50.12 4.81
N VAL A 1234 -16.05 -50.67 4.00
CA VAL A 1234 -17.45 -50.92 4.37
C VAL A 1234 -17.78 -52.37 4.04
N ASP A 1235 -18.19 -53.16 5.04
CA ASP A 1235 -18.34 -54.62 4.94
C ASP A 1235 -17.15 -55.34 4.26
N GLY A 1236 -15.93 -54.87 4.52
CA GLY A 1236 -14.69 -55.39 3.93
C GLY A 1236 -14.46 -55.01 2.46
N ARG A 1237 -15.36 -54.24 1.85
CA ARG A 1237 -15.29 -53.75 0.47
C ARG A 1237 -14.89 -52.27 0.40
N SER A 1238 -14.53 -51.80 -0.80
CA SER A 1238 -14.31 -50.37 -1.03
C SER A 1238 -15.63 -49.62 -0.87
N PRO A 1239 -15.67 -48.44 -0.20
CA PRO A 1239 -16.87 -47.61 -0.16
C PRO A 1239 -17.39 -47.21 -1.55
N LYS A 1240 -16.51 -47.21 -2.57
CA LYS A 1240 -16.88 -46.95 -3.96
C LYS A 1240 -17.70 -48.10 -4.56
N ASP A 1241 -17.25 -49.34 -4.39
CA ASP A 1241 -17.94 -50.53 -4.91
C ASP A 1241 -19.33 -50.66 -4.25
N VAL A 1242 -19.41 -50.41 -2.94
CA VAL A 1242 -20.69 -50.37 -2.21
C VAL A 1242 -21.59 -49.22 -2.70
N SER A 1243 -21.02 -48.05 -2.99
CA SER A 1243 -21.76 -46.91 -3.58
C SER A 1243 -22.32 -47.23 -4.97
N ASP A 1244 -21.58 -47.96 -5.79
CA ASP A 1244 -21.99 -48.32 -7.14
C ASP A 1244 -23.03 -49.47 -7.14
N ASP A 1245 -22.93 -50.43 -6.21
CA ASP A 1245 -23.99 -51.43 -5.94
C ASP A 1245 -25.32 -50.79 -5.50
N ILE A 1246 -25.27 -49.77 -4.63
CA ILE A 1246 -26.45 -49.01 -4.18
C ILE A 1246 -27.10 -48.25 -5.34
N LYS A 1247 -26.30 -47.70 -6.27
CA LYS A 1247 -26.81 -47.05 -7.50
C LYS A 1247 -27.41 -48.05 -8.47
N ALA A 1248 -26.79 -49.23 -8.62
CA ALA A 1248 -27.28 -50.32 -9.48
C ALA A 1248 -28.54 -51.01 -8.93
N GLY A 1249 -28.89 -50.81 -7.66
CA GLY A 1249 -30.03 -51.46 -7.00
C GLY A 1249 -29.71 -52.86 -6.45
N ASN A 1250 -28.43 -53.24 -6.38
CA ASN A 1250 -27.99 -54.52 -5.81
C ASN A 1250 -28.05 -54.53 -4.27
N ILE A 1251 -27.99 -53.34 -3.65
CA ILE A 1251 -28.12 -53.14 -2.21
C ILE A 1251 -29.28 -52.18 -2.00
N ASP A 1252 -30.32 -52.68 -1.34
CA ASP A 1252 -31.51 -51.91 -1.01
C ASP A 1252 -31.28 -51.08 0.26
N ILE A 1253 -31.76 -49.84 0.27
CA ILE A 1253 -31.66 -48.92 1.42
C ILE A 1253 -33.08 -48.56 1.83
N PRO A 1254 -33.45 -48.65 3.12
CA PRO A 1254 -34.80 -48.31 3.57
C PRO A 1254 -35.24 -46.92 3.12
N ASP A 1255 -36.42 -46.84 2.50
CA ASP A 1255 -37.06 -45.58 2.14
C ASP A 1255 -37.63 -44.89 3.40
N GLU A 1256 -36.96 -43.80 3.82
CA GLU A 1256 -37.38 -42.83 4.85
C GLU A 1256 -37.17 -41.39 4.36
#